data_AF-A0A6J5VDP9-F1
#
_entry.id   AF-A0A6J5VDP9-F1
#
_cell.length_a   1.000
_cell.length_b   1.000
_cell.length_c   1.000
_cell.angle_alpha   90.00
_cell.angle_beta   90.00
_cell.angle_gamma   90.00
#
_symmetry.space_group_name_H-M   'P 1'
#
loop_
_entity.id
_entity.type
_entity.pdbx_description
1 polymer ?
#
loop_
_entity_poly.entity_id
_entity_poly.type
_entity_poly.pdbx_seq_one_letter_code
_entity_poly.pdbx_strand_id
1 'polypeptide(L)'
;MWRSLWRSIDRFSLQYFKYVINELRQIKVVDWHNRELVIDLLQSIVELVTYGDRQDPLIFEYFMEYQVLAEFVRVLKISKNSRIEAPLLQYLSIMIQNMNSDHSIYYCFSNDYINNIIGHKFEFGGDLALYYVSFLRAVSNKLNKDTVCLLLKVYGDSVVSFPLYNEALKFAHHGEKMIQTAIRALTLSIYNVSDDMVYQYITTPPVSKYFSDLVSSLSNQFFHLDALVHATEMRTNQKRKELLLETDKIVDDLYYFNDMLGVGQSRLSTVVIENLLRILIFPILLPLLQLGQSNGSNLSAVTSFYTVSRLLQVIGGKGMFNSVAGVILYPYMTSSVRDAIERDSTESISHAKSILSEMGKVVSSSPETEGAENSSLPRDTASNKRSGILAHVFSDNPSLSLASLFLLFILAEAKDLHPLLAQMIGLNGMQNMIAVDGNIGNLLVKYMDQILNALLKVLASQPPFSILIQWHTGWFLRKLLILQGKGLGDHNFELLNSSYQQSRECLQKELDGCWFDHIPEVLRNEWPNCKAALEESSQCKDPFFVLELDDSQQATDGDATSYFAWKRMVETVKVFILHLQLKSCIFKGELLQEPLLNMSSAIADSSKTHASDIASASFGSEVSLRSGIPCTIAFSNAGIRDIYLIPKARETTGKVLLAEKHPFRSQRGVVLAVGPLAGLNPKVDEDHPTWLHLQIREFEPKLHKIKVRGHQSSGMSNHAADGRWTLGFSNSKACEAARLSILEEIRKQRSSVESILAPLLQDSYPGNLSETESQDE
;
A
#
# COMPACT_ATOMS: atom_id res chain seq x y z
N MET A 1 -11.18 60.88 11.88
CA MET A 1 -11.62 61.73 13.01
C MET A 1 -12.77 61.16 13.85
N TRP A 2 -13.38 60.01 13.49
CA TRP A 2 -14.53 59.44 14.20
C TRP A 2 -14.20 58.36 15.24
N ARG A 3 -12.94 57.91 15.36
CA ARG A 3 -12.54 56.86 16.32
C ARG A 3 -12.45 57.32 17.80
N SER A 4 -12.54 58.62 18.09
CA SER A 4 -12.37 59.16 19.45
C SER A 4 -13.67 59.24 20.28
N LEU A 5 -14.85 59.17 19.65
CA LEU A 5 -16.16 59.19 20.33
C LEU A 5 -16.67 57.81 20.78
N TRP A 6 -16.04 56.72 20.34
CA TRP A 6 -16.56 55.36 20.50
C TRP A 6 -15.90 54.54 21.62
N ARG A 7 -15.17 55.18 22.54
CA ARG A 7 -14.61 54.50 23.72
C ARG A 7 -15.65 54.16 24.81
N SER A 8 -16.93 54.54 24.64
CA SER A 8 -17.97 54.40 25.67
C SER A 8 -19.13 53.46 25.36
N ILE A 9 -19.26 52.94 24.13
CA ILE A 9 -20.33 52.00 23.76
C ILE A 9 -19.73 50.59 23.80
N ASP A 10 -20.34 49.71 24.61
CA ASP A 10 -19.96 48.31 24.68
C ASP A 10 -20.14 47.64 23.30
N ARG A 11 -19.07 46.98 22.83
CA ARG A 11 -19.03 46.30 21.53
C ARG A 11 -20.06 45.19 21.45
N PHE A 12 -20.42 44.55 22.57
CA PHE A 12 -21.43 43.48 22.62
C PHE A 12 -22.79 43.97 23.10
N SER A 13 -23.15 45.22 22.77
CA SER A 13 -24.44 45.80 23.12
C SER A 13 -25.44 45.79 21.96
N LEU A 14 -26.72 45.72 22.31
CA LEU A 14 -27.83 45.84 21.36
C LEU A 14 -27.81 47.19 20.61
N GLN A 15 -27.42 48.28 21.27
CA GLN A 15 -27.31 49.60 20.63
C GLN A 15 -26.26 49.60 19.52
N TYR A 16 -25.10 48.98 19.76
CA TYR A 16 -24.06 48.85 18.75
C TYR A 16 -24.53 47.97 17.58
N PHE A 17 -25.20 46.85 17.86
CA PHE A 17 -25.77 45.99 16.82
C PHE A 17 -26.74 46.74 15.89
N LYS A 18 -27.67 47.52 16.46
CA LYS A 18 -28.60 48.37 15.69
C LYS A 18 -27.87 49.40 14.82
N TYR A 19 -26.82 50.02 15.34
CA TYR A 19 -26.00 50.97 14.59
C TYR A 19 -25.35 50.29 13.38
N VAL A 20 -24.68 49.15 13.58
CA VAL A 20 -23.97 48.43 12.51
C VAL A 20 -24.93 48.00 11.39
N ILE A 21 -26.12 47.49 11.73
CA ILE A 21 -27.13 47.11 10.73
C ILE A 21 -27.62 48.34 9.94
N ASN A 22 -27.88 49.45 10.63
CA ASN A 22 -28.36 50.67 9.98
C ASN A 22 -27.31 51.23 9.01
N GLU A 23 -26.03 51.24 9.38
CA GLU A 23 -24.94 51.62 8.49
C GLU A 23 -24.88 50.72 7.25
N LEU A 24 -24.96 49.40 7.42
CA LEU A 24 -24.97 48.44 6.31
C LEU A 24 -26.14 48.69 5.35
N ARG A 25 -27.32 49.04 5.88
CA ARG A 25 -28.53 49.36 5.10
C ARG A 25 -28.43 50.63 4.28
N GLN A 26 -27.66 51.62 4.72
CA GLN A 26 -27.47 52.86 3.95
C GLN A 26 -26.63 52.66 2.69
N ILE A 27 -25.84 51.58 2.61
CA ILE A 27 -24.97 51.29 1.47
C ILE A 27 -25.79 50.81 0.27
N LYS A 28 -25.84 51.61 -0.80
CA LYS A 28 -26.62 51.30 -2.01
C LYS A 28 -25.85 50.51 -3.08
N VAL A 29 -24.53 50.70 -3.14
CA VAL A 29 -23.62 50.01 -4.08
C VAL A 29 -22.32 49.71 -3.33
N VAL A 30 -21.77 48.52 -3.53
CA VAL A 30 -20.45 48.15 -2.99
C VAL A 30 -19.43 48.17 -4.11
N ASP A 31 -18.39 48.97 -3.92
CA ASP A 31 -17.26 49.16 -4.84
C ASP A 31 -15.92 49.00 -4.08
N TRP A 32 -14.81 49.29 -4.74
CA TRP A 32 -13.50 49.14 -4.12
C TRP A 32 -13.23 50.16 -2.99
N HIS A 33 -13.88 51.33 -2.99
CA HIS A 33 -13.64 52.40 -2.02
C HIS A 33 -14.30 52.11 -0.68
N ASN A 34 -15.51 51.54 -0.70
CA ASN A 34 -16.27 51.22 0.52
C ASN A 34 -16.15 49.76 0.96
N ARG A 35 -15.43 48.91 0.20
CA ARG A 35 -15.23 47.49 0.48
C ARG A 35 -14.79 47.21 1.92
N GLU A 36 -13.73 47.86 2.38
CA GLU A 36 -13.17 47.61 3.72
C GLU A 36 -14.18 47.95 4.83
N LEU A 37 -14.93 49.05 4.66
CA LEU A 37 -16.01 49.40 5.57
C LEU A 37 -17.09 48.32 5.61
N VAL A 38 -17.50 47.80 4.45
CA VAL A 38 -18.51 46.73 4.40
C VAL A 38 -17.98 45.47 5.07
N ILE A 39 -16.72 45.10 4.83
CA ILE A 39 -16.08 43.93 5.47
C ILE A 39 -16.07 44.10 7.00
N ASP A 40 -15.70 45.27 7.51
CA ASP A 40 -15.71 45.58 8.95
C ASP A 40 -17.13 45.48 9.55
N LEU A 41 -18.14 45.96 8.82
CA LEU A 41 -19.54 45.86 9.24
C LEU A 41 -20.02 44.39 9.25
N LEU A 42 -19.72 43.61 8.21
CA LEU A 42 -20.06 42.18 8.13
C LEU A 42 -19.41 41.40 9.27
N GLN A 43 -18.13 41.65 9.55
CA GLN A 43 -17.41 41.03 10.67
C GLN A 43 -18.08 41.36 12.01
N SER A 44 -18.38 42.64 12.24
CA SER A 44 -19.01 43.11 13.47
C SER A 44 -20.37 42.44 13.69
N ILE A 45 -21.17 42.30 12.63
CA ILE A 45 -22.46 41.58 12.68
C ILE A 45 -22.23 40.13 13.08
N VAL A 46 -21.31 39.41 12.42
CA VAL A 46 -21.10 37.98 12.70
C VAL A 46 -20.60 37.73 14.12
N GLU A 47 -19.68 38.54 14.61
CA GLU A 47 -19.22 38.45 16.01
C GLU A 47 -20.35 38.69 17.01
N LEU A 48 -21.17 39.72 16.77
CA LEU A 48 -22.33 40.06 17.61
C LEU A 48 -23.39 38.95 17.61
N VAL A 49 -23.74 38.41 16.45
CA VAL A 49 -24.75 37.36 16.32
C VAL A 49 -24.27 36.06 16.94
N THR A 50 -23.00 35.71 16.75
CA THR A 50 -22.40 34.52 17.35
C THR A 50 -22.35 34.63 18.88
N TYR A 51 -22.08 35.84 19.40
CA TYR A 51 -22.17 36.12 20.83
C TYR A 51 -23.62 36.05 21.32
N GLY A 52 -24.56 36.70 20.62
CA GLY A 52 -25.98 36.75 20.96
C GLY A 52 -26.61 35.37 21.05
N ASP A 53 -26.32 34.48 20.10
CA ASP A 53 -26.79 33.08 20.12
C ASP A 53 -26.41 32.33 21.40
N ARG A 54 -25.27 32.66 22.01
CA ARG A 54 -24.72 31.95 23.18
C ARG A 54 -24.99 32.64 24.52
N GLN A 55 -25.02 33.96 24.54
CA GLN A 55 -24.93 34.76 25.77
C GLN A 55 -26.09 35.75 25.94
N ASP A 56 -26.68 36.25 24.85
CA ASP A 56 -27.75 37.26 24.89
C ASP A 56 -28.79 37.04 23.77
N PRO A 57 -29.87 36.28 24.06
CA PRO A 57 -30.90 35.97 23.08
C PRO A 57 -31.56 37.20 22.43
N LEU A 58 -31.58 38.36 23.11
CA LEU A 58 -32.19 39.57 22.57
C LEU A 58 -31.46 40.06 21.31
N ILE A 59 -30.13 39.94 21.26
CA ILE A 59 -29.36 40.28 20.05
C ILE A 59 -29.79 39.39 18.89
N PHE A 60 -30.04 38.10 19.15
CA PHE A 60 -30.49 37.17 18.14
C PHE A 60 -31.95 37.42 17.70
N GLU A 61 -32.84 37.76 18.63
CA GLU A 61 -34.20 38.20 18.30
C GLU A 61 -34.19 39.40 17.34
N TYR A 62 -33.35 40.39 17.60
CA TYR A 62 -33.18 41.52 16.70
C TYR A 62 -32.54 41.14 15.36
N PHE A 63 -31.62 40.18 15.33
CA PHE A 63 -31.06 39.65 14.08
C PHE A 63 -32.17 39.07 13.19
N MET A 64 -33.17 38.43 13.80
CA MET A 64 -34.36 37.93 13.11
C MET A 64 -35.29 39.06 12.66
N GLU A 65 -35.65 39.97 13.56
CA GLU A 65 -36.54 41.10 13.27
C GLU A 65 -36.00 41.99 12.14
N TYR A 66 -34.69 42.25 12.12
CA TYR A 66 -34.05 43.03 11.07
C TYR A 66 -33.75 42.24 9.79
N GLN A 67 -34.10 40.96 9.71
CA GLN A 67 -33.85 40.11 8.54
C GLN A 67 -32.40 40.22 8.04
N VAL A 68 -31.42 40.17 8.93
CA VAL A 68 -30.03 40.50 8.60
C VAL A 68 -29.43 39.57 7.52
N LEU A 69 -29.89 38.32 7.43
CA LEU A 69 -29.51 37.42 6.32
C LEU A 69 -29.98 37.95 4.94
N ALA A 70 -31.12 38.64 4.88
CA ALA A 70 -31.57 39.32 3.67
C ALA A 70 -30.61 40.45 3.28
N GLU A 71 -30.03 41.15 4.26
CA GLU A 71 -29.01 42.17 4.02
C GLU A 71 -27.73 41.56 3.45
N PHE A 72 -27.30 40.37 3.90
CA PHE A 72 -26.17 39.67 3.27
C PHE A 72 -26.47 39.29 1.81
N VAL A 73 -27.66 38.78 1.52
CA VAL A 73 -28.11 38.52 0.13
C VAL A 73 -28.11 39.82 -0.69
N ARG A 74 -28.58 40.93 -0.12
CA ARG A 74 -28.61 42.25 -0.79
C ARG A 74 -27.20 42.75 -1.07
N VAL A 75 -26.30 42.71 -0.09
CA VAL A 75 -24.89 43.11 -0.22
C VAL A 75 -24.22 42.34 -1.36
N LEU A 76 -24.44 41.03 -1.43
CA LEU A 76 -23.91 40.18 -2.49
C LEU A 76 -24.45 40.55 -3.90
N LYS A 77 -25.71 41.03 -3.99
CA LYS A 77 -26.31 41.46 -5.27
C LYS A 77 -25.87 42.84 -5.74
N ILE A 78 -25.58 43.76 -4.80
CA ILE A 78 -25.18 45.13 -5.11
C ILE A 78 -23.65 45.31 -5.21
N SER A 79 -22.89 44.27 -4.90
CA SER A 79 -21.44 44.23 -5.08
C SER A 79 -21.10 43.96 -6.54
N LYS A 80 -20.65 44.99 -7.27
CA LYS A 80 -20.16 44.83 -8.65
C LYS A 80 -18.64 44.94 -8.65
N ASN A 81 -17.94 43.86 -8.98
CA ASN A 81 -16.47 43.78 -9.09
C ASN A 81 -15.70 44.20 -7.82
N SER A 82 -16.34 44.14 -6.65
CA SER A 82 -15.76 44.61 -5.38
C SER A 82 -14.93 43.54 -4.63
N ARG A 83 -14.92 42.29 -5.10
CA ARG A 83 -14.23 41.15 -4.45
C ARG A 83 -14.64 40.94 -2.99
N ILE A 84 -15.91 41.20 -2.65
CA ILE A 84 -16.46 41.01 -1.29
C ILE A 84 -17.03 39.61 -1.06
N GLU A 85 -17.18 38.83 -2.13
CA GLU A 85 -17.77 37.50 -2.13
C GLU A 85 -17.04 36.56 -1.17
N ALA A 86 -15.69 36.53 -1.23
CA ALA A 86 -14.88 35.68 -0.37
C ALA A 86 -15.00 36.05 1.13
N PRO A 87 -14.79 37.31 1.56
CA PRO A 87 -15.03 37.71 2.95
C PRO A 87 -16.46 37.44 3.43
N LEU A 88 -17.47 37.70 2.60
CA LEU A 88 -18.87 37.46 2.96
C LEU A 88 -19.13 35.96 3.20
N LEU A 89 -18.67 35.10 2.29
CA LEU A 89 -18.77 33.64 2.44
C LEU A 89 -18.00 33.13 3.66
N GLN A 90 -16.82 33.70 3.95
CA GLN A 90 -16.02 33.36 5.12
C GLN A 90 -16.77 33.70 6.42
N TYR A 91 -17.29 34.92 6.53
CA TYR A 91 -18.03 35.34 7.72
C TYR A 91 -19.33 34.56 7.91
N LEU A 92 -20.06 34.29 6.83
CA LEU A 92 -21.21 33.38 6.87
C LEU A 92 -20.83 31.98 7.35
N SER A 93 -19.71 31.44 6.88
CA SER A 93 -19.21 30.12 7.30
C SER A 93 -18.93 30.10 8.80
N ILE A 94 -18.23 31.12 9.31
CA ILE A 94 -17.91 31.26 10.74
C ILE A 94 -19.19 31.39 11.56
N MET A 95 -20.14 32.22 11.12
CA MET A 95 -21.41 32.42 11.78
C MET A 95 -22.16 31.10 11.92
N ILE A 96 -22.40 30.40 10.80
CA ILE A 96 -23.16 29.15 10.76
C ILE A 96 -22.47 28.07 11.58
N GLN A 97 -21.15 27.91 11.48
CA GLN A 97 -20.41 26.90 12.25
C GLN A 97 -20.59 27.08 13.77
N ASN A 98 -20.63 28.34 14.23
CA ASN A 98 -20.64 28.67 15.65
C ASN A 98 -22.03 28.78 16.29
N MET A 99 -23.12 28.75 15.50
CA MET A 99 -24.48 28.68 16.02
C MET A 99 -24.73 27.36 16.74
N ASN A 100 -25.28 27.43 17.94
CA ASN A 100 -25.56 26.30 18.82
C ASN A 100 -27.06 26.12 19.10
N SER A 101 -27.84 27.19 19.06
CA SER A 101 -29.28 27.10 19.30
C SER A 101 -30.01 26.51 18.10
N ASP A 102 -30.87 25.52 18.33
CA ASP A 102 -31.74 24.97 17.29
C ASP A 102 -32.58 26.07 16.65
N HIS A 103 -33.14 26.98 17.47
CA HIS A 103 -33.95 28.09 16.99
C HIS A 103 -33.21 28.96 15.96
N SER A 104 -31.92 29.22 16.21
CA SER A 104 -31.07 30.00 15.34
C SER A 104 -30.78 29.30 14.01
N ILE A 105 -30.54 27.99 14.07
CA ILE A 105 -30.33 27.14 12.89
C ILE A 105 -31.62 27.11 12.04
N TYR A 106 -32.78 26.88 12.68
CA TYR A 106 -34.08 26.90 12.02
C TYR A 106 -34.33 28.23 11.31
N TYR A 107 -34.10 29.36 11.99
CA TYR A 107 -34.27 30.68 11.38
C TYR A 107 -33.38 30.88 10.14
N CYS A 108 -32.11 30.47 10.24
CA CYS A 108 -31.16 30.63 9.14
C CYS A 108 -31.57 29.85 7.90
N PHE A 109 -32.15 28.65 8.05
CA PHE A 109 -32.50 27.79 6.93
C PHE A 109 -33.92 27.99 6.40
N SER A 110 -34.86 28.52 7.20
CA SER A 110 -36.29 28.58 6.83
C SER A 110 -36.66 29.63 5.76
N ASN A 111 -35.90 30.72 5.63
CA ASN A 111 -36.31 31.89 4.83
C ASN A 111 -35.70 31.94 3.41
N ASP A 112 -35.18 30.83 2.89
CA ASP A 112 -34.52 30.69 1.59
C ASP A 112 -33.29 31.62 1.38
N TYR A 113 -32.86 32.39 2.39
CA TYR A 113 -31.69 33.28 2.28
C TYR A 113 -30.40 32.49 1.99
N ILE A 114 -30.18 31.39 2.71
CA ILE A 114 -29.03 30.51 2.49
C ILE A 114 -29.09 29.89 1.09
N ASN A 115 -30.24 29.40 0.65
CA ASN A 115 -30.43 28.90 -0.71
C ASN A 115 -30.17 29.97 -1.79
N ASN A 116 -30.55 31.23 -1.54
CA ASN A 116 -30.25 32.35 -2.43
C ASN A 116 -28.76 32.68 -2.50
N ILE A 117 -28.02 32.53 -1.39
CA ILE A 117 -26.56 32.68 -1.36
C ILE A 117 -25.89 31.50 -2.08
N ILE A 118 -26.36 30.27 -1.84
CA ILE A 118 -25.87 29.06 -2.52
C ILE A 118 -26.06 29.19 -4.03
N GLY A 119 -27.27 29.55 -4.47
CA GLY A 119 -27.61 29.70 -5.89
C GLY A 119 -27.12 31.00 -6.55
N HIS A 120 -26.36 31.83 -5.83
CA HIS A 120 -25.77 33.03 -6.41
C HIS A 120 -24.75 32.68 -7.49
N LYS A 121 -24.71 33.46 -8.58
CA LYS A 121 -23.78 33.24 -9.69
C LYS A 121 -22.41 33.82 -9.34
N PHE A 122 -21.53 32.99 -8.78
CA PHE A 122 -20.15 33.36 -8.51
C PHE A 122 -19.26 33.16 -9.74
N GLU A 123 -18.29 34.06 -9.93
CA GLU A 123 -17.19 33.89 -10.88
C GLU A 123 -16.00 33.28 -10.13
N PHE A 124 -15.83 31.96 -10.24
CA PHE A 124 -14.80 31.23 -9.52
C PHE A 124 -13.41 31.48 -10.13
N GLY A 125 -12.73 32.53 -9.64
CA GLY A 125 -11.33 32.82 -9.90
C GLY A 125 -10.51 32.93 -8.60
N GLY A 126 -9.26 32.48 -8.62
CA GLY A 126 -8.40 32.43 -7.43
C GLY A 126 -9.01 31.55 -6.32
N ASP A 127 -8.88 31.99 -5.07
CA ASP A 127 -9.27 31.20 -3.89
C ASP A 127 -10.78 31.20 -3.59
N LEU A 128 -11.62 31.85 -4.42
CA LEU A 128 -13.06 31.98 -4.12
C LEU A 128 -13.77 30.62 -3.98
N ALA A 129 -13.35 29.62 -4.76
CA ALA A 129 -13.88 28.26 -4.67
C ALA A 129 -13.69 27.66 -3.27
N LEU A 130 -12.56 27.94 -2.60
CA LEU A 130 -12.27 27.48 -1.25
C LEU A 130 -13.24 28.05 -0.22
N TYR A 131 -13.50 29.36 -0.30
CA TYR A 131 -14.47 30.01 0.59
C TYR A 131 -15.89 29.51 0.35
N TYR A 132 -16.27 29.33 -0.91
CA TYR A 132 -17.59 28.83 -1.27
C TYR A 132 -17.81 27.38 -0.78
N VAL A 133 -16.86 26.48 -1.03
CA VAL A 133 -16.94 25.09 -0.56
C VAL A 133 -16.92 25.00 0.96
N SER A 134 -16.15 25.86 1.63
CA SER A 134 -16.15 25.97 3.10
C SER A 134 -17.50 26.42 3.64
N PHE A 135 -18.17 27.35 2.95
CA PHE A 135 -19.53 27.78 3.27
C PHE A 135 -20.56 26.66 3.07
N LEU A 136 -20.53 25.96 1.93
CA LEU A 136 -21.43 24.82 1.71
C LEU A 136 -21.22 23.74 2.79
N ARG A 137 -19.96 23.47 3.15
CA ARG A 137 -19.64 22.51 4.22
C ARG A 137 -20.16 22.98 5.59
N ALA A 138 -20.02 24.27 5.92
CA ALA A 138 -20.56 24.85 7.14
C ALA A 138 -22.08 24.63 7.25
N VAL A 139 -22.82 24.86 6.15
CA VAL A 139 -24.26 24.59 6.06
C VAL A 139 -24.53 23.09 6.25
N SER A 140 -23.83 22.22 5.53
CA SER A 140 -24.06 20.77 5.57
C SER A 140 -23.80 20.13 6.95
N ASN A 141 -22.90 20.70 7.75
CA ASN A 141 -22.57 20.22 9.09
C ASN A 141 -23.65 20.56 10.13
N LYS A 142 -24.59 21.46 9.81
CA LYS A 142 -25.73 21.81 10.67
C LYS A 142 -27.02 21.09 10.25
N LEU A 143 -26.96 20.24 9.23
CA LEU A 143 -28.11 19.45 8.80
C LEU A 143 -28.35 18.28 9.75
N ASN A 144 -29.62 18.03 10.00
CA ASN A 144 -30.15 16.85 10.66
C ASN A 144 -31.46 16.46 9.96
N LYS A 145 -32.13 15.41 10.47
CA LYS A 145 -33.38 14.90 9.87
C LYS A 145 -34.49 15.96 9.82
N ASP A 146 -34.51 16.90 10.74
CA ASP A 146 -35.55 17.93 10.86
C ASP A 146 -35.22 19.19 10.05
N THR A 147 -33.94 19.50 9.84
CA THR A 147 -33.51 20.73 9.15
C THR A 147 -33.24 20.55 7.66
N VAL A 148 -33.00 19.32 7.18
CA VAL A 148 -32.72 19.08 5.76
C VAL A 148 -33.84 19.57 4.86
N CYS A 149 -35.10 19.39 5.29
CA CYS A 149 -36.28 19.77 4.53
C CYS A 149 -36.40 21.29 4.30
N LEU A 150 -35.79 22.11 5.17
CA LEU A 150 -35.79 23.57 5.06
C LEU A 150 -34.97 24.09 3.87
N LEU A 151 -34.01 23.29 3.38
CA LEU A 151 -33.20 23.64 2.22
C LEU A 151 -33.72 23.02 0.90
N LEU A 152 -34.77 22.20 0.97
CA LEU A 152 -35.35 21.54 -0.21
C LEU A 152 -36.45 22.40 -0.84
N LYS A 153 -36.58 22.32 -2.16
CA LYS A 153 -37.79 22.78 -2.87
C LYS A 153 -38.61 21.57 -3.24
N VAL A 154 -39.76 21.44 -2.58
CA VAL A 154 -40.70 20.32 -2.74
C VAL A 154 -41.89 20.79 -3.56
N TYR A 155 -42.31 19.98 -4.53
CA TYR A 155 -43.55 20.19 -5.29
C TYR A 155 -44.37 18.91 -5.27
N GLY A 156 -45.58 18.99 -4.69
CA GLY A 156 -46.38 17.80 -4.36
C GLY A 156 -45.61 16.89 -3.41
N ASP A 157 -45.59 15.59 -3.71
CA ASP A 157 -44.81 14.59 -2.98
C ASP A 157 -43.48 14.31 -3.70
N SER A 158 -42.75 15.34 -4.14
CA SER A 158 -41.44 15.16 -4.79
C SER A 158 -40.48 16.33 -4.53
N VAL A 159 -39.23 16.01 -4.24
CA VAL A 159 -38.15 17.00 -4.17
C VAL A 159 -37.75 17.36 -5.61
N VAL A 160 -37.82 18.65 -5.95
CA VAL A 160 -37.51 19.15 -7.30
C VAL A 160 -36.14 19.82 -7.35
N SER A 161 -35.71 20.44 -6.24
CA SER A 161 -34.41 21.11 -6.16
C SER A 161 -33.81 20.97 -4.77
N PHE A 162 -32.52 20.67 -4.76
CA PHE A 162 -31.68 20.72 -3.56
C PHE A 162 -30.42 21.53 -3.86
N PRO A 163 -30.46 22.87 -3.73
CA PRO A 163 -29.35 23.75 -4.13
C PRO A 163 -28.02 23.40 -3.48
N LEU A 164 -28.02 23.08 -2.18
CA LEU A 164 -26.80 22.70 -1.45
C LEU A 164 -26.09 21.49 -2.08
N TYR A 165 -26.85 20.44 -2.40
CA TYR A 165 -26.30 19.24 -3.04
C TYR A 165 -25.86 19.51 -4.47
N ASN A 166 -26.72 20.13 -5.27
CA ASN A 166 -26.46 20.36 -6.70
C ASN A 166 -25.27 21.29 -6.94
N GLU A 167 -25.14 22.37 -6.18
CA GLU A 167 -23.99 23.28 -6.30
C GLU A 167 -22.70 22.62 -5.80
N ALA A 168 -22.76 21.82 -4.73
CA ALA A 168 -21.60 21.08 -4.24
C ALA A 168 -21.05 20.11 -5.30
N LEU A 169 -21.92 19.38 -6.01
CA LEU A 169 -21.50 18.41 -7.01
C LEU A 169 -20.73 19.00 -8.19
N LYS A 170 -20.89 20.30 -8.49
CA LYS A 170 -20.08 20.99 -9.52
C LYS A 170 -18.58 20.99 -9.20
N PHE A 171 -18.23 20.84 -7.92
CA PHE A 171 -16.84 20.82 -7.43
C PHE A 171 -16.32 19.40 -7.15
N ALA A 172 -17.10 18.36 -7.44
CA ALA A 172 -16.70 16.98 -7.15
C ALA A 172 -15.40 16.54 -7.84
N HIS A 173 -15.13 17.07 -9.04
CA HIS A 173 -13.93 16.79 -9.84
C HIS A 173 -12.96 17.98 -9.90
N HIS A 174 -12.94 18.83 -8.86
CA HIS A 174 -12.06 20.01 -8.82
C HIS A 174 -10.57 19.62 -8.75
N GLY A 175 -9.66 20.40 -9.37
CA GLY A 175 -8.23 20.05 -9.41
C GLY A 175 -7.52 19.99 -8.04
N GLU A 176 -8.05 20.70 -7.04
CA GLU A 176 -7.53 20.70 -5.67
C GLU A 176 -8.15 19.59 -4.81
N LYS A 177 -7.32 18.67 -4.31
CA LYS A 177 -7.75 17.56 -3.44
C LYS A 177 -8.54 18.04 -2.20
N MET A 178 -8.13 19.15 -1.58
CA MET A 178 -8.82 19.67 -0.39
C MET A 178 -10.28 20.04 -0.65
N ILE A 179 -10.57 20.58 -1.84
CA ILE A 179 -11.95 20.86 -2.27
C ILE A 179 -12.71 19.54 -2.46
N GLN A 180 -12.13 18.57 -3.16
CA GLN A 180 -12.75 17.26 -3.33
C GLN A 180 -13.08 16.59 -1.98
N THR A 181 -12.15 16.59 -1.03
CA THR A 181 -12.36 16.05 0.33
C THR A 181 -13.50 16.76 1.05
N ALA A 182 -13.61 18.08 0.94
CA ALA A 182 -14.71 18.84 1.55
C ALA A 182 -16.06 18.51 0.92
N ILE A 183 -16.13 18.32 -0.40
CA ILE A 183 -17.35 17.89 -1.12
C ILE A 183 -17.73 16.45 -0.75
N ARG A 184 -16.77 15.53 -0.64
CA ARG A 184 -17.01 14.16 -0.16
C ARG A 184 -17.59 14.14 1.25
N ALA A 185 -17.01 14.93 2.17
CA ALA A 185 -17.55 15.07 3.53
C ALA A 185 -18.97 15.67 3.54
N LEU A 186 -19.23 16.69 2.71
CA LEU A 186 -20.54 17.32 2.58
C LEU A 186 -21.60 16.34 2.08
N THR A 187 -21.30 15.60 1.02
CA THR A 187 -22.23 14.63 0.44
C THR A 187 -22.51 13.48 1.40
N LEU A 188 -21.50 12.96 2.11
CA LEU A 188 -21.70 11.98 3.19
C LEU A 188 -22.56 12.53 4.33
N SER A 189 -22.37 13.79 4.74
CA SER A 189 -23.24 14.44 5.75
C SER A 189 -24.69 14.43 5.30
N ILE A 190 -24.95 14.80 4.03
CA ILE A 190 -26.28 14.79 3.44
C ILE A 190 -26.86 13.37 3.43
N TYR A 191 -26.11 12.36 2.99
CA TYR A 191 -26.61 10.98 2.94
C TYR A 191 -27.00 10.49 4.35
N ASN A 192 -26.21 10.77 5.37
CA ASN A 192 -26.50 10.34 6.75
C ASN A 192 -27.78 10.93 7.36
N VAL A 193 -28.22 12.11 6.90
CA VAL A 193 -29.40 12.80 7.46
C VAL A 193 -30.63 12.78 6.56
N SER A 194 -30.50 12.24 5.35
CA SER A 194 -31.56 12.21 4.32
C SER A 194 -32.68 11.22 4.64
N ASP A 195 -33.88 11.53 4.16
CA ASP A 195 -35.05 10.65 4.17
C ASP A 195 -35.30 10.04 2.77
N ASP A 196 -36.34 9.20 2.64
CA ASP A 196 -36.66 8.50 1.39
C ASP A 196 -36.92 9.45 0.21
N MET A 197 -37.45 10.64 0.48
CA MET A 197 -37.72 11.67 -0.53
C MET A 197 -36.43 12.24 -1.11
N VAL A 198 -35.46 12.57 -0.26
CA VAL A 198 -34.14 13.01 -0.69
C VAL A 198 -33.39 11.87 -1.37
N TYR A 199 -33.47 10.64 -0.85
CA TYR A 199 -32.87 9.47 -1.50
C TYR A 199 -33.43 9.25 -2.90
N GLN A 200 -34.75 9.42 -3.10
CA GLN A 200 -35.36 9.36 -4.42
C GLN A 200 -34.78 10.42 -5.35
N TYR A 201 -34.63 11.66 -4.87
CA TYR A 201 -34.06 12.75 -5.66
C TYR A 201 -32.63 12.46 -6.11
N ILE A 202 -31.73 12.08 -5.20
CA ILE A 202 -30.32 11.87 -5.50
C ILE A 202 -30.08 10.63 -6.38
N THR A 203 -30.98 9.64 -6.32
CA THR A 203 -30.86 8.39 -7.10
C THR A 203 -31.58 8.45 -8.46
N THR A 204 -32.27 9.56 -8.77
CA THR A 204 -32.98 9.74 -10.06
C THR A 204 -32.18 10.63 -11.02
N PRO A 205 -32.14 10.31 -12.33
CA PRO A 205 -31.56 11.21 -13.32
C PRO A 205 -32.24 12.59 -13.33
N PRO A 206 -31.50 13.70 -13.55
CA PRO A 206 -30.09 13.77 -13.92
C PRO A 206 -29.10 13.72 -12.74
N VAL A 207 -29.59 13.80 -11.50
CA VAL A 207 -28.75 13.93 -10.29
C VAL A 207 -27.90 12.68 -10.05
N SER A 208 -28.47 11.50 -10.31
CA SER A 208 -27.77 10.21 -10.16
C SER A 208 -26.56 10.03 -11.07
N LYS A 209 -26.39 10.86 -12.11
CA LYS A 209 -25.21 10.86 -12.99
C LYS A 209 -23.90 11.04 -12.20
N TYR A 210 -23.96 11.69 -11.04
CA TYR A 210 -22.81 11.82 -10.15
C TYR A 210 -22.15 10.47 -9.85
N PHE A 211 -22.93 9.43 -9.55
CA PHE A 211 -22.39 8.12 -9.20
C PHE A 211 -21.71 7.44 -10.40
N SER A 212 -22.30 7.54 -11.60
CA SER A 212 -21.68 7.00 -12.81
C SER A 212 -20.40 7.75 -13.20
N ASP A 213 -20.37 9.08 -13.01
CA ASP A 213 -19.20 9.90 -13.30
C ASP A 213 -18.04 9.56 -12.34
N LEU A 214 -18.32 9.35 -11.03
CA LEU A 214 -17.32 8.91 -10.06
C LEU A 214 -16.72 7.54 -10.44
N VAL A 215 -17.55 6.55 -10.79
CA VAL A 215 -17.05 5.22 -11.17
C VAL A 215 -16.27 5.29 -12.48
N SER A 216 -16.68 6.13 -13.43
CA SER A 216 -15.95 6.36 -14.67
C SER A 216 -14.59 7.02 -14.41
N SER A 217 -14.52 7.98 -13.48
CA SER A 217 -13.26 8.59 -13.04
C SER A 217 -12.33 7.55 -12.41
N LEU A 218 -12.84 6.69 -11.53
CA LEU A 218 -12.09 5.60 -10.93
C LEU A 218 -11.59 4.60 -12.01
N SER A 219 -12.43 4.26 -12.99
CA SER A 219 -12.02 3.41 -14.11
C SER A 219 -10.85 4.01 -14.89
N ASN A 220 -10.88 5.32 -15.16
CA ASN A 220 -9.78 6.01 -15.84
C ASN A 220 -8.48 5.99 -15.02
N GLN A 221 -8.54 6.06 -13.69
CA GLN A 221 -7.37 5.91 -12.82
C GLN A 221 -6.75 4.51 -12.95
N PHE A 222 -7.57 3.45 -13.07
CA PHE A 222 -7.04 2.10 -13.33
C PHE A 222 -6.39 1.97 -14.71
N PHE A 223 -6.91 2.64 -15.75
CA PHE A 223 -6.23 2.70 -17.06
C PHE A 223 -4.90 3.46 -17.01
N HIS A 224 -4.84 4.55 -16.24
CA HIS A 224 -3.60 5.26 -16.01
C HIS A 224 -2.58 4.39 -15.24
N LEU A 225 -3.05 3.65 -14.23
CA LEU A 225 -2.24 2.68 -13.50
C LEU A 225 -1.68 1.59 -14.44
N ASP A 226 -2.50 1.04 -15.34
CA ASP A 226 -2.06 0.04 -16.33
C ASP A 226 -0.96 0.58 -17.23
N ALA A 227 -1.10 1.83 -17.69
CA ALA A 227 -0.06 2.50 -18.49
C ALA A 227 1.26 2.64 -17.71
N LEU A 228 1.21 2.94 -16.40
CA LEU A 228 2.40 3.00 -15.54
C LEU A 228 3.03 1.63 -15.32
N VAL A 229 2.23 0.57 -15.16
CA VAL A 229 2.74 -0.81 -15.01
C VAL A 229 3.52 -1.23 -16.27
N HIS A 230 3.01 -0.87 -17.45
CA HIS A 230 3.64 -1.21 -18.74
C HIS A 230 4.69 -0.19 -19.21
N ALA A 231 4.98 0.85 -18.44
CA ALA A 231 6.02 1.81 -18.77
C ALA A 231 7.41 1.15 -18.69
N THR A 232 8.08 1.00 -19.85
CA THR A 232 9.41 0.37 -19.97
C THR A 232 10.57 1.36 -19.80
N GLU A 233 10.31 2.66 -19.91
CA GLU A 233 11.34 3.71 -19.89
C GLU A 233 11.70 4.21 -18.47
N MET A 234 10.95 3.79 -17.45
CA MET A 234 11.14 4.26 -16.08
C MET A 234 12.13 3.40 -15.29
N ARG A 235 12.99 4.04 -14.49
CA ARG A 235 13.80 3.32 -13.50
C ARG A 235 12.87 2.66 -12.47
N THR A 236 13.13 1.39 -12.11
CA THR A 236 12.33 0.58 -11.17
C THR A 236 11.95 1.31 -9.87
N ASN A 237 12.89 2.01 -9.23
CA ASN A 237 12.62 2.78 -8.01
C ASN A 237 11.69 3.99 -8.22
N GLN A 238 11.75 4.63 -9.39
CA GLN A 238 10.87 5.74 -9.74
C GLN A 238 9.48 5.22 -10.08
N LYS A 239 9.42 4.15 -10.90
CA LYS A 239 8.20 3.44 -11.25
C LYS A 239 7.44 2.98 -10.00
N ARG A 240 8.10 2.34 -9.04
CA ARG A 240 7.50 1.94 -7.75
C ARG A 240 6.87 3.10 -6.99
N LYS A 241 7.53 4.27 -6.94
CA LYS A 241 6.99 5.46 -6.26
C LYS A 241 5.75 6.01 -6.95
N GLU A 242 5.76 6.03 -8.28
CA GLU A 242 4.63 6.49 -9.09
C GLU A 242 3.44 5.52 -8.99
N LEU A 243 3.70 4.21 -9.02
CA LEU A 243 2.69 3.19 -8.75
C LEU A 243 2.07 3.39 -7.36
N LEU A 244 2.87 3.54 -6.30
CA LEU A 244 2.36 3.78 -4.94
C LEU A 244 1.48 5.03 -4.87
N LEU A 245 1.93 6.14 -5.45
CA LEU A 245 1.18 7.39 -5.47
C LEU A 245 -0.18 7.25 -6.19
N GLU A 246 -0.21 6.50 -7.29
CA GLU A 246 -1.44 6.28 -8.04
C GLU A 246 -2.37 5.31 -7.32
N THR A 247 -1.83 4.25 -6.72
CA THR A 247 -2.62 3.32 -5.90
C THR A 247 -3.22 4.00 -4.66
N ASP A 248 -2.52 4.94 -4.04
CA ASP A 248 -3.05 5.72 -2.90
C ASP A 248 -4.29 6.54 -3.31
N LYS A 249 -4.27 7.17 -4.50
CA LYS A 249 -5.44 7.91 -5.01
C LYS A 249 -6.63 7.00 -5.24
N ILE A 250 -6.39 5.85 -5.87
CA ILE A 250 -7.42 4.85 -6.14
C ILE A 250 -8.04 4.37 -4.82
N VAL A 251 -7.20 4.13 -3.80
CA VAL A 251 -7.64 3.70 -2.48
C VAL A 251 -8.48 4.76 -1.77
N ASP A 252 -8.08 6.03 -1.83
CA ASP A 252 -8.88 7.15 -1.29
C ASP A 252 -10.30 7.17 -1.91
N ASP A 253 -10.41 6.90 -3.21
CA ASP A 253 -11.68 6.85 -3.93
C ASP A 253 -12.51 5.61 -3.56
N LEU A 254 -11.87 4.45 -3.43
CA LEU A 254 -12.52 3.22 -2.95
C LEU A 254 -13.07 3.36 -1.53
N TYR A 255 -12.34 4.01 -0.62
CA TYR A 255 -12.84 4.29 0.73
C TYR A 255 -14.03 5.23 0.72
N TYR A 256 -14.07 6.21 -0.18
CA TYR A 256 -15.23 7.07 -0.32
C TYR A 256 -16.48 6.29 -0.79
N PHE A 257 -16.34 5.35 -1.73
CA PHE A 257 -17.43 4.44 -2.08
C PHE A 257 -17.84 3.55 -0.89
N ASN A 258 -16.88 3.04 -0.14
CA ASN A 258 -17.15 2.25 1.06
C ASN A 258 -17.92 3.07 2.11
N ASP A 259 -17.57 4.33 2.33
CA ASP A 259 -18.27 5.24 3.24
C ASP A 259 -19.72 5.49 2.80
N MET A 260 -19.97 5.64 1.49
CA MET A 260 -21.33 5.75 0.95
C MET A 260 -22.18 4.50 1.22
N LEU A 261 -21.57 3.32 1.08
CA LEU A 261 -22.24 2.04 1.36
C LEU A 261 -22.45 1.83 2.86
N GLY A 262 -21.52 2.33 3.68
CA GLY A 262 -21.57 2.31 5.14
C GLY A 262 -22.73 3.12 5.74
N VAL A 263 -23.34 4.04 4.98
CA VAL A 263 -24.57 4.75 5.38
C VAL A 263 -25.73 3.76 5.62
N GLY A 264 -25.71 2.59 4.96
CA GLY A 264 -26.67 1.51 5.21
C GLY A 264 -28.05 1.70 4.57
N GLN A 265 -28.21 2.69 3.69
CA GLN A 265 -29.47 2.91 2.98
C GLN A 265 -29.51 2.11 1.66
N SER A 266 -30.61 1.39 1.44
CA SER A 266 -30.74 0.40 0.36
C SER A 266 -30.75 0.97 -1.06
N ARG A 267 -31.45 2.08 -1.32
CA ARG A 267 -31.48 2.76 -2.63
C ARG A 267 -30.11 3.31 -3.02
N LEU A 268 -29.43 4.01 -2.11
CA LEU A 268 -28.08 4.54 -2.34
C LEU A 268 -27.10 3.39 -2.60
N SER A 269 -27.12 2.37 -1.74
CA SER A 269 -26.24 1.21 -1.89
C SER A 269 -26.46 0.48 -3.21
N THR A 270 -27.72 0.33 -3.62
CA THR A 270 -28.08 -0.29 -4.90
C THR A 270 -27.49 0.49 -6.07
N VAL A 271 -27.68 1.81 -6.13
CA VAL A 271 -27.17 2.64 -7.22
C VAL A 271 -25.64 2.61 -7.29
N VAL A 272 -24.95 2.70 -6.14
CA VAL A 272 -23.48 2.66 -6.09
C VAL A 272 -22.95 1.30 -6.54
N ILE A 273 -23.49 0.19 -6.02
CA ILE A 273 -23.08 -1.17 -6.39
C ILE A 273 -23.37 -1.45 -7.87
N GLU A 274 -24.55 -1.08 -8.38
CA GLU A 274 -24.90 -1.27 -9.80
C GLU A 274 -23.93 -0.54 -10.73
N ASN A 275 -23.56 0.71 -10.41
CA ASN A 275 -22.58 1.46 -11.20
C ASN A 275 -21.18 0.82 -11.12
N LEU A 276 -20.71 0.42 -9.93
CA LEU A 276 -19.43 -0.29 -9.76
C LEU A 276 -19.40 -1.60 -10.56
N LEU A 277 -20.49 -2.36 -10.56
CA LEU A 277 -20.59 -3.61 -11.32
C LEU A 277 -20.59 -3.36 -12.83
N ARG A 278 -21.46 -2.45 -13.31
CA ARG A 278 -21.69 -2.20 -14.74
C ARG A 278 -20.54 -1.47 -15.42
N ILE A 279 -19.99 -0.42 -14.78
CA ILE A 279 -19.01 0.48 -15.40
C ILE A 279 -17.57 -0.01 -15.15
N LEU A 280 -17.31 -0.68 -14.02
CA LEU A 280 -15.95 -1.08 -13.64
C LEU A 280 -15.75 -2.60 -13.66
N ILE A 281 -16.49 -3.37 -12.86
CA ILE A 281 -16.18 -4.80 -12.64
C ILE A 281 -16.44 -5.66 -13.89
N PHE A 282 -17.62 -5.59 -14.51
CA PHE A 282 -17.92 -6.43 -15.68
C PHE A 282 -17.06 -6.11 -16.90
N PRO A 283 -16.81 -4.82 -17.24
CA PRO A 283 -15.87 -4.48 -18.32
C PRO A 283 -14.44 -5.00 -18.09
N ILE A 284 -14.02 -5.21 -16.84
CA ILE A 284 -12.71 -5.78 -16.50
C ILE A 284 -12.73 -7.32 -16.49
N LEU A 285 -13.74 -7.93 -15.86
CA LEU A 285 -13.81 -9.39 -15.70
C LEU A 285 -14.11 -10.13 -17.01
N LEU A 286 -14.94 -9.58 -17.89
CA LEU A 286 -15.35 -10.26 -19.11
C LEU A 286 -14.17 -10.49 -20.08
N PRO A 287 -13.32 -9.48 -20.39
CA PRO A 287 -12.11 -9.70 -21.18
C PRO A 287 -11.09 -10.58 -20.45
N LEU A 288 -10.93 -10.40 -19.13
CA LEU A 288 -10.00 -11.19 -18.32
C LEU A 288 -10.29 -12.70 -18.43
N LEU A 289 -11.57 -13.07 -18.42
CA LEU A 289 -12.03 -14.46 -18.52
C LEU A 289 -12.23 -14.95 -19.96
N GLN A 290 -11.85 -14.16 -20.97
CA GLN A 290 -12.02 -14.45 -22.40
C GLN A 290 -13.48 -14.71 -22.79
N LEU A 291 -14.40 -13.98 -22.16
CA LEU A 291 -15.84 -14.24 -22.20
C LEU A 291 -16.61 -13.24 -23.09
N GLY A 292 -15.89 -12.44 -23.89
CA GLY A 292 -16.42 -11.41 -24.81
C GLY A 292 -15.47 -11.10 -25.98
N GLN A 293 -15.98 -10.41 -27.02
CA GLN A 293 -15.14 -9.87 -28.11
C GLN A 293 -14.45 -8.58 -27.64
N SER A 294 -13.14 -8.46 -27.87
CA SER A 294 -12.33 -7.31 -27.47
C SER A 294 -12.49 -6.15 -28.45
N ASN A 295 -13.48 -5.28 -28.23
CA ASN A 295 -13.73 -4.12 -29.09
C ASN A 295 -13.13 -2.79 -28.53
N GLY A 296 -12.33 -2.84 -27.47
CA GLY A 296 -11.70 -1.67 -26.84
C GLY A 296 -10.33 -1.94 -26.20
N SER A 297 -9.70 -0.89 -25.67
CA SER A 297 -8.48 -0.98 -24.86
C SER A 297 -8.82 -1.64 -23.53
N ASN A 298 -8.47 -2.92 -23.38
CA ASN A 298 -8.66 -3.65 -22.13
C ASN A 298 -7.46 -3.42 -21.21
N LEU A 299 -7.71 -3.38 -19.90
CA LEU A 299 -6.63 -3.47 -18.91
C LEU A 299 -5.84 -4.77 -19.11
N SER A 300 -4.56 -4.75 -18.81
CA SER A 300 -3.77 -5.98 -18.75
C SER A 300 -4.34 -6.94 -17.70
N ALA A 301 -4.05 -8.23 -17.84
CA ALA A 301 -4.53 -9.24 -16.90
C ALA A 301 -4.01 -9.00 -15.46
N VAL A 302 -2.77 -8.53 -15.32
CA VAL A 302 -2.15 -8.17 -14.02
C VAL A 302 -2.94 -7.05 -13.35
N THR A 303 -3.12 -5.91 -14.05
CA THR A 303 -3.87 -4.78 -13.51
C THR A 303 -5.33 -5.14 -13.24
N SER A 304 -5.95 -5.97 -14.08
CA SER A 304 -7.32 -6.46 -13.88
C SER A 304 -7.46 -7.26 -12.58
N PHE A 305 -6.54 -8.21 -12.31
CA PHE A 305 -6.55 -8.95 -11.05
C PHE A 305 -6.29 -8.05 -9.84
N TYR A 306 -5.37 -7.08 -9.96
CA TYR A 306 -5.16 -6.07 -8.92
C TYR A 306 -6.44 -5.27 -8.63
N THR A 307 -7.08 -4.71 -9.66
CA THR A 307 -8.28 -3.90 -9.55
C THR A 307 -9.40 -4.65 -8.84
N VAL A 308 -9.72 -5.87 -9.29
CA VAL A 308 -10.81 -6.66 -8.71
C VAL A 308 -10.47 -7.07 -7.27
N SER A 309 -9.23 -7.50 -7.02
CA SER A 309 -8.78 -7.88 -5.67
C SER A 309 -8.85 -6.70 -4.70
N ARG A 310 -8.38 -5.53 -5.11
CA ARG A 310 -8.38 -4.31 -4.29
C ARG A 310 -9.80 -3.82 -4.01
N LEU A 311 -10.68 -3.85 -5.00
CA LEU A 311 -12.09 -3.48 -4.83
C LEU A 311 -12.79 -4.41 -3.83
N LEU A 312 -12.59 -5.73 -3.95
CA LEU A 312 -13.19 -6.71 -3.04
C LEU A 312 -12.68 -6.58 -1.60
N GLN A 313 -11.42 -6.20 -1.40
CA GLN A 313 -10.88 -5.96 -0.06
C GLN A 313 -11.43 -4.69 0.61
N VAL A 314 -11.64 -3.60 -0.15
CA VAL A 314 -12.07 -2.32 0.42
C VAL A 314 -13.59 -2.24 0.55
N ILE A 315 -14.33 -2.60 -0.50
CA ILE A 315 -15.79 -2.45 -0.56
C ILE A 315 -16.50 -3.72 -0.07
N GLY A 316 -16.06 -4.89 -0.55
CA GLY A 316 -16.59 -6.19 -0.15
C GLY A 316 -18.13 -6.29 -0.13
N GLY A 317 -18.64 -7.11 0.79
CA GLY A 317 -20.07 -7.31 1.03
C GLY A 317 -20.73 -8.35 0.12
N LYS A 318 -21.85 -8.92 0.60
CA LYS A 318 -22.57 -10.03 -0.05
C LYS A 318 -22.87 -9.79 -1.53
N GLY A 319 -23.33 -8.59 -1.90
CA GLY A 319 -23.67 -8.26 -3.28
C GLY A 319 -22.46 -8.29 -4.22
N MET A 320 -21.32 -7.72 -3.79
CA MET A 320 -20.11 -7.63 -4.60
C MET A 320 -19.43 -8.99 -4.73
N PHE A 321 -19.24 -9.71 -3.61
CA PHE A 321 -18.63 -11.04 -3.62
C PHE A 321 -19.41 -12.03 -4.49
N ASN A 322 -20.75 -12.07 -4.35
CA ASN A 322 -21.59 -12.96 -5.14
C ASN A 322 -21.55 -12.63 -6.64
N SER A 323 -21.55 -11.34 -6.99
CA SER A 323 -21.51 -10.92 -8.40
C SER A 323 -20.18 -11.31 -9.05
N VAL A 324 -19.06 -11.05 -8.39
CA VAL A 324 -17.73 -11.40 -8.90
C VAL A 324 -17.54 -12.93 -8.98
N ALA A 325 -17.88 -13.65 -7.90
CA ALA A 325 -17.79 -15.11 -7.87
C ALA A 325 -18.72 -15.75 -8.91
N GLY A 326 -19.94 -15.22 -9.09
CA GLY A 326 -20.88 -15.69 -10.11
C GLY A 326 -20.31 -15.60 -11.52
N VAL A 327 -19.67 -14.48 -11.88
CA VAL A 327 -19.03 -14.31 -13.18
C VAL A 327 -17.83 -15.25 -13.37
N ILE A 328 -17.03 -15.45 -12.33
CA ILE A 328 -15.84 -16.32 -12.38
C ILE A 328 -16.22 -17.80 -12.49
N LEU A 329 -17.24 -18.24 -11.74
CA LEU A 329 -17.62 -19.66 -11.61
C LEU A 329 -18.68 -20.11 -12.62
N TYR A 330 -19.50 -19.19 -13.14
CA TYR A 330 -20.56 -19.49 -14.10
C TYR A 330 -20.44 -18.68 -15.40
N PRO A 331 -19.44 -18.99 -16.26
CA PRO A 331 -19.22 -18.26 -17.50
C PRO A 331 -20.39 -18.30 -18.49
N TYR A 332 -21.26 -19.31 -18.44
CA TYR A 332 -22.39 -19.42 -19.37
C TYR A 332 -23.52 -18.42 -19.07
N MET A 333 -23.57 -17.84 -17.86
CA MET A 333 -24.56 -16.83 -17.48
C MET A 333 -24.23 -15.42 -17.98
N THR A 334 -23.07 -15.21 -18.60
CA THR A 334 -22.64 -13.87 -19.02
C THR A 334 -23.20 -13.40 -20.36
N SER A 335 -23.93 -14.24 -21.09
CA SER A 335 -24.68 -13.82 -22.28
C SER A 335 -25.78 -12.81 -21.92
N SER A 336 -26.46 -12.98 -20.79
CA SER A 336 -27.46 -12.01 -20.30
C SER A 336 -26.83 -10.71 -19.78
N VAL A 337 -25.62 -10.79 -19.20
CA VAL A 337 -24.82 -9.62 -18.80
C VAL A 337 -24.35 -8.83 -20.01
N ARG A 338 -23.97 -9.51 -21.10
CA ARG A 338 -23.58 -8.90 -22.38
C ARG A 338 -24.71 -8.05 -22.97
N ASP A 339 -25.92 -8.59 -23.01
CA ASP A 339 -27.12 -7.92 -23.53
C ASP A 339 -27.54 -6.68 -22.71
N ALA A 340 -27.13 -6.60 -21.44
CA ALA A 340 -27.40 -5.46 -20.55
C ALA A 340 -26.35 -4.35 -20.65
N ILE A 341 -25.11 -4.66 -21.06
CA ILE A 341 -24.02 -3.69 -21.24
C ILE A 341 -24.17 -2.92 -22.56
N GLU A 342 -24.65 -3.56 -23.63
CA GLU A 342 -24.80 -2.94 -24.96
C GLU A 342 -26.02 -2.01 -25.09
N ARG A 343 -27.04 -2.11 -24.22
CA ARG A 343 -28.22 -1.24 -24.26
C ARG A 343 -28.03 0.01 -23.42
N ASP A 344 -27.60 1.09 -24.08
CA ASP A 344 -27.45 2.41 -23.49
C ASP A 344 -28.80 3.17 -23.51
N SER A 345 -29.65 2.92 -22.51
CA SER A 345 -30.80 3.80 -22.19
C SER A 345 -31.40 3.44 -20.82
N THR A 346 -32.16 4.37 -20.26
CA THR A 346 -32.79 4.38 -18.93
C THR A 346 -33.63 3.14 -18.55
N GLU A 347 -33.89 2.21 -19.49
CA GLU A 347 -34.50 0.90 -19.21
C GLU A 347 -33.50 -0.13 -18.62
N SER A 348 -32.19 0.12 -18.73
CA SER A 348 -31.08 -0.76 -18.27
C SER A 348 -31.06 -1.02 -16.75
N ILE A 349 -31.52 -0.06 -15.93
CA ILE A 349 -31.56 -0.18 -14.46
C ILE A 349 -32.50 -1.33 -14.02
N SER A 350 -33.58 -1.58 -14.78
CA SER A 350 -34.48 -2.71 -14.52
C SER A 350 -33.85 -4.07 -14.85
N HIS A 351 -32.93 -4.10 -15.82
CA HIS A 351 -32.25 -5.31 -16.27
C HIS A 351 -31.07 -5.71 -15.36
N ALA A 352 -30.32 -4.77 -14.79
CA ALA A 352 -29.31 -5.07 -13.77
C ALA A 352 -29.95 -5.67 -12.50
N LYS A 353 -31.12 -5.15 -12.09
CA LYS A 353 -31.96 -5.77 -11.06
C LYS A 353 -32.45 -7.16 -11.47
N SER A 354 -32.80 -7.38 -12.74
CA SER A 354 -33.15 -8.70 -13.25
C SER A 354 -31.97 -9.67 -13.12
N ILE A 355 -30.75 -9.27 -13.49
CA ILE A 355 -29.54 -10.10 -13.38
C ILE A 355 -29.21 -10.40 -11.91
N LEU A 356 -29.29 -9.41 -11.02
CA LEU A 356 -29.10 -9.60 -9.57
C LEU A 356 -30.19 -10.48 -8.95
N SER A 357 -31.44 -10.34 -9.41
CA SER A 357 -32.58 -11.17 -9.03
C SER A 357 -32.45 -12.59 -9.58
N GLU A 358 -31.95 -12.77 -10.79
CA GLU A 358 -31.81 -14.05 -11.48
C GLU A 358 -30.62 -14.83 -10.90
N MET A 359 -29.51 -14.14 -10.58
CA MET A 359 -28.47 -14.66 -9.70
C MET A 359 -29.03 -15.05 -8.32
N GLY A 360 -29.93 -14.24 -7.73
CA GLY A 360 -30.60 -14.58 -6.47
C GLY A 360 -31.57 -15.77 -6.55
N LYS A 361 -32.22 -15.99 -7.70
CA LYS A 361 -33.19 -17.07 -7.96
C LYS A 361 -32.53 -18.41 -8.29
N VAL A 362 -31.46 -18.41 -9.09
CA VAL A 362 -30.64 -19.61 -9.37
C VAL A 362 -29.95 -20.11 -8.10
N VAL A 363 -29.65 -19.19 -7.18
CA VAL A 363 -29.01 -19.47 -5.90
C VAL A 363 -30.01 -19.97 -4.82
N SER A 364 -31.32 -19.76 -5.02
CA SER A 364 -32.38 -20.17 -4.08
C SER A 364 -33.26 -21.33 -4.56
N SER A 365 -33.07 -21.82 -5.80
CA SER A 365 -33.73 -23.02 -6.30
C SER A 365 -32.83 -24.24 -6.14
N SER A 366 -33.12 -25.10 -5.16
CA SER A 366 -32.71 -26.51 -5.23
C SER A 366 -33.38 -27.12 -6.47
N PRO A 367 -32.69 -27.90 -7.31
CA PRO A 367 -33.37 -28.66 -8.34
C PRO A 367 -34.07 -29.82 -7.64
N GLU A 368 -35.32 -29.61 -7.23
CA GLU A 368 -36.24 -30.73 -7.12
C GLU A 368 -36.42 -31.29 -8.53
N THR A 369 -36.23 -32.60 -8.60
CA THR A 369 -36.39 -33.48 -9.75
C THR A 369 -37.53 -33.08 -10.67
N GLU A 370 -37.24 -32.86 -11.95
CA GLU A 370 -37.95 -33.45 -13.10
C GLU A 370 -37.36 -32.99 -14.45
N GLY A 371 -37.20 -33.93 -15.38
CA GLY A 371 -36.99 -33.65 -16.81
C GLY A 371 -35.55 -33.78 -17.30
N ALA A 372 -35.19 -34.99 -17.74
CA ALA A 372 -33.92 -35.29 -18.37
C ALA A 372 -33.73 -34.59 -19.73
N GLU A 373 -32.79 -33.65 -19.83
CA GLU A 373 -32.03 -33.41 -21.06
C GLU A 373 -30.56 -33.17 -20.70
N ASN A 374 -29.69 -33.98 -21.30
CA ASN A 374 -28.28 -34.14 -20.97
C ASN A 374 -27.45 -32.87 -21.21
N SER A 375 -27.07 -32.14 -20.17
CA SER A 375 -25.91 -31.23 -20.18
C SER A 375 -24.68 -31.95 -19.61
N SER A 376 -24.04 -32.78 -20.43
CA SER A 376 -22.78 -33.43 -20.05
C SER A 376 -21.69 -32.37 -19.84
N LEU A 377 -21.18 -32.26 -18.61
CA LEU A 377 -19.84 -31.71 -18.33
C LEU A 377 -18.82 -32.38 -19.26
N PRO A 378 -17.89 -31.64 -19.88
CA PRO A 378 -16.94 -32.23 -20.83
C PRO A 378 -16.01 -33.18 -20.08
N ARG A 379 -16.06 -34.44 -20.51
CA ARG A 379 -15.24 -35.55 -20.03
C ARG A 379 -13.77 -35.34 -20.43
N ASP A 380 -12.88 -35.64 -19.51
CA ASP A 380 -11.43 -35.51 -19.65
C ASP A 380 -10.86 -36.29 -20.84
N THR A 381 -10.18 -35.57 -21.73
CA THR A 381 -9.07 -36.07 -22.55
C THR A 381 -8.00 -34.97 -22.65
N ALA A 382 -6.74 -35.35 -22.50
CA ALA A 382 -5.57 -34.49 -22.58
C ALA A 382 -5.59 -33.57 -23.82
N SER A 383 -5.25 -32.28 -23.64
CA SER A 383 -5.21 -31.18 -24.64
C SER A 383 -6.43 -30.23 -24.76
N ASN A 384 -7.19 -29.96 -23.69
CA ASN A 384 -8.18 -28.87 -23.70
C ASN A 384 -7.58 -27.55 -23.18
N LYS A 385 -7.64 -26.48 -24.00
CA LYS A 385 -7.35 -25.10 -23.59
C LYS A 385 -8.15 -24.80 -22.31
N ARG A 386 -7.46 -24.67 -21.18
CA ARG A 386 -8.06 -24.21 -19.92
C ARG A 386 -8.69 -22.84 -20.18
N SER A 387 -9.96 -22.66 -19.86
CA SER A 387 -10.72 -21.43 -20.09
C SER A 387 -11.03 -20.70 -18.78
N GLY A 388 -11.37 -19.42 -18.86
CA GLY A 388 -11.70 -18.60 -17.69
C GLY A 388 -10.52 -18.41 -16.72
N ILE A 389 -10.80 -18.44 -15.41
CA ILE A 389 -9.78 -18.17 -14.38
C ILE A 389 -8.68 -19.25 -14.33
N LEU A 390 -9.00 -20.49 -14.70
CA LEU A 390 -8.05 -21.60 -14.70
C LEU A 390 -6.94 -21.42 -15.75
N ALA A 391 -7.19 -20.65 -16.81
CA ALA A 391 -6.15 -20.29 -17.78
C ALA A 391 -5.04 -19.45 -17.11
N HIS A 392 -5.41 -18.58 -16.18
CA HIS A 392 -4.49 -17.72 -15.45
C HIS A 392 -3.83 -18.42 -14.27
N VAL A 393 -4.58 -19.26 -13.53
CA VAL A 393 -4.04 -20.05 -12.40
C VAL A 393 -2.87 -20.92 -12.85
N PHE A 394 -2.97 -21.49 -14.05
CA PHE A 394 -1.94 -22.33 -14.62
C PHE A 394 -1.16 -21.66 -15.76
N SER A 395 -1.06 -20.33 -15.72
CA SER A 395 -0.22 -19.56 -16.65
C SER A 395 1.26 -19.85 -16.41
N ASP A 396 2.05 -19.86 -17.48
CA ASP A 396 3.52 -19.94 -17.39
C ASP A 396 4.12 -18.67 -16.76
N ASN A 397 3.38 -17.55 -16.73
CA ASN A 397 3.79 -16.35 -16.01
C ASN A 397 3.40 -16.48 -14.52
N PRO A 398 4.37 -16.61 -13.59
CA PRO A 398 4.09 -16.77 -12.17
C PRO A 398 3.34 -15.57 -11.59
N SER A 399 3.53 -14.36 -12.11
CA SER A 399 2.80 -13.16 -11.67
C SER A 399 1.29 -13.32 -11.88
N LEU A 400 0.87 -13.83 -13.04
CA LEU A 400 -0.55 -14.07 -13.35
C LEU A 400 -1.13 -15.25 -12.57
N SER A 401 -0.35 -16.32 -12.38
CA SER A 401 -0.74 -17.46 -11.55
C SER A 401 -0.99 -17.02 -10.10
N LEU A 402 -0.05 -16.30 -9.50
CA LEU A 402 -0.18 -15.78 -8.14
C LEU A 402 -1.33 -14.77 -7.99
N ALA A 403 -1.52 -13.87 -8.97
CA ALA A 403 -2.59 -12.89 -8.95
C ALA A 403 -3.99 -13.53 -9.04
N SER A 404 -4.15 -14.55 -9.89
CA SER A 404 -5.42 -15.27 -10.02
C SER A 404 -5.73 -16.15 -8.80
N LEU A 405 -4.73 -16.82 -8.22
CA LEU A 405 -4.86 -17.53 -6.95
C LEU A 405 -5.23 -16.57 -5.81
N PHE A 406 -4.68 -15.36 -5.80
CA PHE A 406 -4.99 -14.36 -4.80
C PHE A 406 -6.46 -13.97 -4.81
N LEU A 407 -7.02 -13.71 -5.99
CA LEU A 407 -8.44 -13.39 -6.15
C LEU A 407 -9.33 -14.54 -5.67
N LEU A 408 -8.97 -15.79 -5.99
CA LEU A 408 -9.70 -16.98 -5.51
C LEU A 408 -9.67 -17.06 -3.98
N PHE A 409 -8.55 -16.75 -3.34
CA PHE A 409 -8.43 -16.76 -1.88
C PHE A 409 -9.26 -15.67 -1.22
N ILE A 410 -9.27 -14.46 -1.77
CA ILE A 410 -10.14 -13.37 -1.28
C ILE A 410 -11.60 -13.81 -1.28
N LEU A 411 -12.06 -14.41 -2.38
CA LEU A 411 -13.44 -14.90 -2.48
C LEU A 411 -13.70 -16.06 -1.51
N ALA A 412 -12.76 -16.97 -1.39
CA ALA A 412 -12.92 -18.16 -0.57
C ALA A 412 -12.91 -17.87 0.95
N GLU A 413 -12.16 -16.85 1.38
CA GLU A 413 -12.14 -16.38 2.77
C GLU A 413 -13.22 -15.32 3.07
N ALA A 414 -14.05 -14.96 2.08
CA ALA A 414 -15.11 -13.97 2.25
C ALA A 414 -16.29 -14.54 3.07
N LYS A 415 -16.53 -13.95 4.25
CA LYS A 415 -17.61 -14.37 5.16
C LYS A 415 -19.01 -14.18 4.58
N ASP A 416 -19.18 -13.17 3.73
CA ASP A 416 -20.47 -12.78 3.15
C ASP A 416 -20.77 -13.47 1.80
N LEU A 417 -19.86 -14.34 1.33
CA LEU A 417 -20.07 -15.08 0.08
C LEU A 417 -21.21 -16.10 0.27
N HIS A 418 -22.05 -16.24 -0.76
CA HIS A 418 -23.13 -17.21 -0.73
C HIS A 418 -22.60 -18.63 -0.51
N PRO A 419 -23.20 -19.45 0.39
CA PRO A 419 -22.71 -20.79 0.73
C PRO A 419 -22.43 -21.70 -0.48
N LEU A 420 -23.30 -21.68 -1.49
CA LEU A 420 -23.12 -22.46 -2.71
C LEU A 420 -21.89 -22.01 -3.53
N LEU A 421 -21.65 -20.70 -3.64
CA LEU A 421 -20.46 -20.17 -4.31
C LEU A 421 -19.19 -20.47 -3.48
N ALA A 422 -19.28 -20.35 -2.16
CA ALA A 422 -18.19 -20.69 -1.26
C ALA A 422 -17.80 -22.18 -1.35
N GLN A 423 -18.81 -23.07 -1.45
CA GLN A 423 -18.61 -24.50 -1.66
C GLN A 423 -17.89 -24.76 -2.99
N MET A 424 -18.33 -24.13 -4.09
CA MET A 424 -17.69 -24.30 -5.39
C MET A 424 -16.24 -23.82 -5.44
N ILE A 425 -15.84 -22.81 -4.67
CA ILE A 425 -14.43 -22.39 -4.59
C ILE A 425 -13.65 -23.37 -3.71
N GLY A 426 -14.21 -23.75 -2.56
CA GLY A 426 -13.78 -24.93 -1.80
C GLY A 426 -12.92 -24.69 -0.54
N LEU A 427 -13.07 -23.57 0.18
CA LEU A 427 -12.31 -23.33 1.43
C LEU A 427 -13.12 -23.27 2.73
N ASN A 428 -14.46 -23.25 2.68
CA ASN A 428 -15.24 -23.16 3.91
C ASN A 428 -15.39 -24.52 4.61
N GLY A 429 -14.58 -24.71 5.66
CA GLY A 429 -14.89 -25.54 6.82
C GLY A 429 -15.11 -27.02 6.52
N MET A 430 -14.04 -27.79 6.59
CA MET A 430 -14.03 -29.25 6.59
C MET A 430 -14.64 -29.87 7.87
N GLN A 431 -15.78 -29.33 8.35
CA GLN A 431 -16.46 -29.76 9.59
C GLN A 431 -17.95 -30.09 9.45
N ASN A 432 -18.59 -29.77 8.33
CA ASN A 432 -19.95 -30.24 8.04
C ASN A 432 -19.93 -31.21 6.85
N MET A 433 -19.40 -32.41 7.06
CA MET A 433 -19.71 -33.55 6.20
C MET A 433 -21.19 -33.90 6.35
N ILE A 434 -22.04 -33.33 5.51
CA ILE A 434 -23.16 -34.09 4.97
C ILE A 434 -22.74 -34.44 3.55
N ALA A 435 -22.50 -35.73 3.33
CA ALA A 435 -22.30 -36.30 2.01
C ALA A 435 -23.56 -36.01 1.17
N VAL A 436 -23.53 -34.93 0.42
CA VAL A 436 -24.41 -34.72 -0.73
C VAL A 436 -23.51 -34.88 -1.94
N ASP A 437 -23.79 -35.93 -2.71
CA ASP A 437 -23.19 -36.37 -3.97
C ASP A 437 -21.88 -35.69 -4.41
N GLY A 438 -20.84 -36.52 -4.56
CA GLY A 438 -19.47 -36.17 -4.95
C GLY A 438 -19.28 -35.62 -6.37
N ASN A 439 -20.17 -34.76 -6.85
CA ASN A 439 -20.15 -34.17 -8.19
C ASN A 439 -20.32 -32.64 -8.22
N ILE A 440 -20.52 -31.97 -7.08
CA ILE A 440 -20.54 -30.49 -7.02
C ILE A 440 -19.11 -30.00 -6.70
N GLY A 441 -18.41 -29.60 -7.75
CA GLY A 441 -16.96 -29.41 -7.76
C GLY A 441 -16.44 -28.26 -6.90
N ASN A 442 -15.61 -28.60 -5.92
CA ASN A 442 -14.73 -27.68 -5.21
C ASN A 442 -13.49 -27.40 -6.10
N LEU A 443 -13.40 -26.23 -6.73
CA LEU A 443 -12.34 -25.89 -7.70
C LEU A 443 -10.94 -26.03 -7.10
N LEU A 444 -10.69 -25.45 -5.93
CA LEU A 444 -9.37 -25.54 -5.28
C LEU A 444 -9.04 -26.97 -4.83
N VAL A 445 -10.03 -27.73 -4.34
CA VAL A 445 -9.81 -29.12 -3.93
C VAL A 445 -9.55 -30.03 -5.13
N LYS A 446 -10.31 -29.87 -6.22
CA LYS A 446 -10.16 -30.66 -7.45
C LYS A 446 -8.79 -30.48 -8.09
N TYR A 447 -8.28 -29.25 -8.07
CA TYR A 447 -7.01 -28.89 -8.71
C TYR A 447 -5.85 -28.73 -7.72
N MET A 448 -6.04 -29.10 -6.44
CA MET A 448 -5.07 -28.86 -5.35
C MET A 448 -3.67 -29.34 -5.70
N ASP A 449 -3.53 -30.60 -6.10
CA ASP A 449 -2.23 -31.20 -6.41
C ASP A 449 -1.56 -30.54 -7.62
N GLN A 450 -2.33 -30.13 -8.63
CA GLN A 450 -1.83 -29.41 -9.80
C GLN A 450 -1.36 -28.00 -9.45
N ILE A 451 -2.08 -27.31 -8.56
CA ILE A 451 -1.73 -25.97 -8.08
C ILE A 451 -0.45 -26.05 -7.24
N LEU A 452 -0.36 -27.01 -6.31
CA LEU A 452 0.85 -27.25 -5.53
C LEU A 452 2.05 -27.56 -6.42
N ASN A 453 1.87 -28.43 -7.42
CA ASN A 453 2.92 -28.75 -8.38
C ASN A 453 3.40 -27.51 -9.16
N ALA A 454 2.47 -26.66 -9.62
CA ALA A 454 2.80 -25.43 -10.33
C ALA A 454 3.60 -24.46 -9.46
N LEU A 455 3.18 -24.24 -8.20
CA LEU A 455 3.89 -23.38 -7.25
C LEU A 455 5.27 -23.94 -6.89
N LEU A 456 5.40 -25.26 -6.71
CA LEU A 456 6.68 -25.90 -6.44
C LEU A 456 7.64 -25.83 -7.62
N LYS A 457 7.15 -25.89 -8.86
CA LYS A 457 7.95 -25.63 -10.07
C LYS A 457 8.48 -24.20 -10.11
N VAL A 458 7.72 -23.22 -9.63
CA VAL A 458 8.19 -21.83 -9.50
C VAL A 458 9.33 -21.74 -8.49
N LEU A 459 9.25 -22.44 -7.34
CA LEU A 459 10.36 -22.50 -6.38
C LEU A 459 11.58 -23.27 -6.91
N ALA A 460 11.38 -24.32 -7.70
CA ALA A 460 12.45 -25.17 -8.25
C ALA A 460 13.06 -24.64 -9.57
N SER A 461 12.71 -23.44 -10.03
CA SER A 461 13.09 -22.94 -11.35
C SER A 461 14.59 -22.65 -11.48
N GLN A 462 15.13 -22.87 -12.69
CA GLN A 462 16.46 -22.43 -13.10
C GLN A 462 16.38 -21.52 -14.32
N PRO A 463 16.89 -20.27 -14.27
CA PRO A 463 17.37 -19.57 -13.08
C PRO A 463 16.24 -19.33 -12.05
N PRO A 464 16.58 -19.06 -10.77
CA PRO A 464 15.58 -18.73 -9.75
C PRO A 464 14.86 -17.42 -10.09
N PHE A 465 13.54 -17.37 -9.85
CA PHE A 465 12.77 -16.13 -9.94
C PHE A 465 13.17 -15.12 -8.85
N SER A 466 12.71 -13.87 -8.98
CA SER A 466 12.94 -12.82 -7.99
C SER A 466 12.47 -13.23 -6.59
N ILE A 467 13.12 -12.68 -5.56
CA ILE A 467 12.77 -12.97 -4.16
C ILE A 467 11.29 -12.70 -3.85
N LEU A 468 10.71 -11.67 -4.48
CA LEU A 468 9.30 -11.34 -4.34
C LEU A 468 8.41 -12.50 -4.81
N ILE A 469 8.63 -13.00 -6.04
CA ILE A 469 7.88 -14.15 -6.59
C ILE A 469 8.00 -15.36 -5.65
N GLN A 470 9.21 -15.66 -5.18
CA GLN A 470 9.43 -16.82 -4.31
C GLN A 470 8.71 -16.68 -2.96
N TRP A 471 8.79 -15.50 -2.31
CA TRP A 471 8.10 -15.23 -1.06
C TRP A 471 6.58 -15.35 -1.18
N HIS A 472 5.99 -14.76 -2.23
CA HIS A 472 4.55 -14.88 -2.46
C HIS A 472 4.16 -16.33 -2.77
N THR A 473 4.95 -17.04 -3.56
CA THR A 473 4.75 -18.47 -3.84
C THR A 473 4.75 -19.31 -2.55
N GLY A 474 5.71 -19.07 -1.65
CA GLY A 474 5.74 -19.75 -0.36
C GLY A 474 4.56 -19.41 0.56
N TRP A 475 4.07 -18.16 0.52
CA TRP A 475 2.85 -17.79 1.24
C TRP A 475 1.63 -18.59 0.74
N PHE A 476 1.45 -18.71 -0.58
CA PHE A 476 0.37 -19.54 -1.16
C PHE A 476 0.53 -21.01 -0.79
N LEU A 477 1.74 -21.56 -0.93
CA LEU A 477 2.03 -22.96 -0.59
C LEU A 477 1.65 -23.24 0.87
N ARG A 478 2.06 -22.40 1.81
CA ARG A 478 1.71 -22.57 3.22
C ARG A 478 0.19 -22.59 3.44
N LYS A 479 -0.54 -21.65 2.83
CA LYS A 479 -2.00 -21.60 2.95
C LYS A 479 -2.64 -22.89 2.41
N LEU A 480 -2.24 -23.33 1.21
CA LEU A 480 -2.76 -24.56 0.60
C LEU A 480 -2.43 -25.81 1.43
N LEU A 481 -1.22 -25.88 2.01
CA LEU A 481 -0.80 -26.98 2.88
C LEU A 481 -1.65 -27.06 4.15
N ILE A 482 -1.91 -25.92 4.80
CA ILE A 482 -2.80 -25.85 5.98
C ILE A 482 -4.21 -26.32 5.60
N LEU A 483 -4.70 -25.97 4.41
CA LEU A 483 -6.03 -26.32 3.93
C LEU A 483 -6.18 -27.80 3.55
N GLN A 484 -5.15 -28.39 2.94
CA GLN A 484 -5.19 -29.79 2.51
C GLN A 484 -5.17 -30.76 3.69
N GLY A 485 -4.44 -30.44 4.77
CA GLY A 485 -4.30 -31.28 5.96
C GLY A 485 -3.66 -32.66 5.72
N LYS A 486 -3.14 -32.91 4.51
CA LYS A 486 -2.41 -34.13 4.11
C LYS A 486 -1.00 -33.75 3.66
N GLY A 487 -0.06 -34.70 3.76
CA GLY A 487 1.29 -34.54 3.23
C GLY A 487 1.31 -34.30 1.71
N LEU A 488 2.44 -33.77 1.22
CA LEU A 488 2.69 -33.66 -0.21
C LEU A 488 2.80 -35.06 -0.84
N GLY A 489 2.30 -35.22 -2.07
CA GLY A 489 2.60 -36.42 -2.85
C GLY A 489 4.09 -36.52 -3.21
N ASP A 490 4.57 -37.74 -3.44
CA ASP A 490 5.99 -38.06 -3.63
C ASP A 490 6.69 -37.13 -4.64
N HIS A 491 6.08 -36.89 -5.79
CA HIS A 491 6.65 -36.01 -6.83
C HIS A 491 6.77 -34.55 -6.37
N ASN A 492 5.78 -34.03 -5.65
CA ASN A 492 5.82 -32.66 -5.12
C ASN A 492 6.86 -32.55 -3.98
N PHE A 493 7.02 -33.61 -3.20
CA PHE A 493 8.05 -33.69 -2.17
C PHE A 493 9.47 -33.69 -2.78
N GLU A 494 9.70 -34.44 -3.86
CA GLU A 494 10.97 -34.43 -4.60
C GLU A 494 11.31 -33.03 -5.15
N LEU A 495 10.33 -32.31 -5.71
CA LEU A 495 10.52 -30.95 -6.21
C LEU A 495 10.92 -29.98 -5.09
N LEU A 496 10.25 -30.06 -3.93
CA LEU A 496 10.59 -29.24 -2.78
C LEU A 496 12.00 -29.53 -2.27
N ASN A 497 12.38 -30.81 -2.15
CA ASN A 497 13.72 -31.18 -1.69
C ASN A 497 14.80 -30.74 -2.68
N SER A 498 14.53 -30.85 -3.98
CA SER A 498 15.44 -30.36 -5.03
C SER A 498 15.63 -28.85 -4.93
N SER A 499 14.55 -28.09 -4.76
CA SER A 499 14.59 -26.63 -4.60
C SER A 499 15.27 -26.20 -3.29
N TYR A 500 15.02 -26.92 -2.19
CA TYR A 500 15.72 -26.71 -0.93
C TYR A 500 17.23 -26.96 -1.06
N GLN A 501 17.62 -28.05 -1.73
CA GLN A 501 19.02 -28.39 -1.96
C GLN A 501 19.72 -27.30 -2.78
N GLN A 502 19.06 -26.80 -3.83
CA GLN A 502 19.56 -25.66 -4.59
C GLN A 502 19.74 -24.41 -3.69
N SER A 503 18.77 -24.09 -2.83
CA SER A 503 18.87 -22.95 -1.92
C SER A 503 20.06 -23.08 -0.96
N ARG A 504 20.37 -24.31 -0.50
CA ARG A 504 21.55 -24.61 0.31
C ARG A 504 22.83 -24.38 -0.47
N GLU A 505 22.92 -24.89 -1.69
CA GLU A 505 24.10 -24.70 -2.54
C GLU A 505 24.35 -23.22 -2.86
N CYS A 506 23.29 -22.45 -3.11
CA CYS A 506 23.41 -21.00 -3.29
C CYS A 506 23.93 -20.31 -2.02
N LEU A 507 23.41 -20.67 -0.83
CA LEU A 507 23.91 -20.11 0.42
C LEU A 507 25.37 -20.50 0.69
N GLN A 508 25.76 -21.75 0.37
CA GLN A 508 27.14 -22.20 0.48
C GLN A 508 28.07 -21.39 -0.43
N LYS A 509 27.65 -21.06 -1.66
CA LYS A 509 28.42 -20.18 -2.57
C LYS A 509 28.61 -18.78 -1.99
N GLU A 510 27.66 -18.25 -1.21
CA GLU A 510 27.81 -16.94 -0.56
C GLU A 510 28.81 -16.95 0.60
N LEU A 511 29.16 -18.11 1.16
CA LEU A 511 30.25 -18.23 2.16
C LEU A 511 31.63 -17.95 1.55
N ASP A 512 31.77 -18.15 0.25
CA ASP A 512 32.95 -17.73 -0.52
C ASP A 512 32.90 -16.25 -0.95
N GLY A 513 31.75 -15.59 -0.75
CA GLY A 513 31.51 -14.19 -1.10
C GLY A 513 32.21 -13.19 -0.18
N CYS A 514 32.06 -11.89 -0.46
CA CYS A 514 32.69 -10.83 0.32
C CYS A 514 31.93 -10.43 1.60
N TRP A 515 30.72 -10.96 1.81
CA TRP A 515 29.82 -10.61 2.93
C TRP A 515 29.46 -11.80 3.83
N PHE A 516 30.26 -12.88 3.81
CA PHE A 516 29.97 -14.10 4.57
C PHE A 516 29.81 -13.86 6.09
N ASP A 517 30.50 -12.85 6.62
CA ASP A 517 30.46 -12.45 8.03
C ASP A 517 29.11 -11.90 8.49
N HIS A 518 28.31 -11.35 7.57
CA HIS A 518 26.98 -10.85 7.88
C HIS A 518 25.86 -11.89 7.68
N ILE A 519 26.13 -13.06 7.09
CA ILE A 519 25.11 -14.10 6.86
C ILE A 519 24.38 -14.47 8.17
N PRO A 520 25.04 -14.72 9.32
CA PRO A 520 24.34 -15.06 10.56
C PRO A 520 23.44 -13.94 11.09
N GLU A 521 23.84 -12.68 10.90
CA GLU A 521 23.07 -11.51 11.31
C GLU A 521 21.84 -11.32 10.42
N VAL A 522 22.02 -11.38 9.10
CA VAL A 522 20.91 -11.30 8.12
C VAL A 522 19.93 -12.43 8.36
N LEU A 523 20.41 -13.65 8.62
CA LEU A 523 19.56 -14.80 8.90
C LEU A 523 18.68 -14.55 10.12
N ARG A 524 19.27 -14.06 11.22
CA ARG A 524 18.54 -13.69 12.43
C ARG A 524 17.49 -12.60 12.20
N ASN A 525 17.85 -11.56 11.44
CA ASN A 525 16.99 -10.40 11.22
C ASN A 525 15.83 -10.72 10.27
N GLU A 526 16.06 -11.55 9.25
CA GLU A 526 15.05 -11.89 8.24
C GLU A 526 14.19 -13.09 8.62
N TRP A 527 14.59 -13.89 9.62
CA TRP A 527 13.78 -14.99 10.15
C TRP A 527 12.38 -14.56 10.62
N PRO A 528 12.23 -13.59 11.55
CA PRO A 528 10.91 -13.14 11.98
C PRO A 528 10.13 -12.48 10.84
N ASN A 529 10.81 -11.78 9.92
CA ASN A 529 10.16 -11.16 8.76
C ASN A 529 9.56 -12.21 7.83
N CYS A 530 10.30 -13.29 7.53
CA CYS A 530 9.82 -14.39 6.71
C CYS A 530 8.64 -15.10 7.39
N LYS A 531 8.73 -15.37 8.70
CA LYS A 531 7.63 -15.97 9.46
C LYS A 531 6.37 -15.10 9.41
N ALA A 532 6.50 -13.80 9.71
CA ALA A 532 5.39 -12.85 9.65
C ALA A 532 4.77 -12.78 8.24
N ALA A 533 5.60 -12.75 7.19
CA ALA A 533 5.14 -12.73 5.81
C ALA A 533 4.38 -14.02 5.42
N LEU A 534 4.80 -15.18 5.93
CA LEU A 534 4.10 -16.45 5.73
C LEU A 534 2.80 -16.56 6.54
N GLU A 535 2.70 -15.88 7.70
CA GLU A 535 1.55 -15.84 8.61
C GLU A 535 0.48 -14.82 8.28
N GLU A 536 0.79 -13.90 7.39
CA GLU A 536 -0.16 -12.89 6.91
C GLU A 536 -1.49 -13.52 6.45
N SER A 537 -2.62 -12.96 6.90
CA SER A 537 -3.95 -13.36 6.44
C SER A 537 -4.18 -12.87 5.00
N SER A 538 -5.01 -13.56 4.21
CA SER A 538 -5.27 -13.10 2.84
C SER A 538 -6.02 -11.75 2.84
N GLN A 539 -6.86 -11.53 3.84
CA GLN A 539 -7.63 -10.30 4.05
C GLN A 539 -6.74 -9.09 4.35
N CYS A 540 -5.59 -9.28 5.01
CA CYS A 540 -4.64 -8.22 5.31
C CYS A 540 -3.54 -8.04 4.25
N LYS A 541 -3.36 -9.03 3.35
CA LYS A 541 -2.31 -9.00 2.35
C LYS A 541 -2.60 -7.94 1.30
N ASP A 542 -1.66 -7.01 1.10
CA ASP A 542 -1.83 -5.91 0.16
C ASP A 542 -1.72 -6.40 -1.30
N PRO A 543 -2.76 -6.27 -2.17
CA PRO A 543 -2.72 -6.68 -3.56
C PRO A 543 -1.64 -5.97 -4.40
N PHE A 544 -1.05 -4.89 -3.87
CA PHE A 544 0.04 -4.16 -4.53
C PHE A 544 1.16 -5.08 -5.04
N PHE A 545 1.42 -6.19 -4.35
CA PHE A 545 2.42 -7.16 -4.80
C PHE A 545 2.19 -7.63 -6.24
N VAL A 546 0.94 -7.77 -6.67
CA VAL A 546 0.57 -8.20 -8.04
C VAL A 546 1.19 -7.27 -9.10
N LEU A 547 1.24 -5.97 -8.82
CA LEU A 547 1.84 -4.98 -9.72
C LEU A 547 3.38 -5.02 -9.69
N GLU A 548 3.98 -5.42 -8.57
CA GLU A 548 5.44 -5.48 -8.41
C GLU A 548 6.08 -6.69 -9.09
N LEU A 549 5.35 -7.79 -9.23
CA LEU A 549 5.89 -9.04 -9.80
C LEU A 549 6.28 -8.88 -11.28
N ASP A 550 5.57 -8.04 -12.03
CA ASP A 550 5.78 -7.83 -13.47
C ASP A 550 7.08 -7.04 -13.77
N ASP A 551 7.57 -6.24 -12.82
CA ASP A 551 8.79 -5.41 -12.97
C ASP A 551 10.09 -6.19 -12.64
N SER A 552 9.96 -7.38 -12.03
CA SER A 552 11.08 -8.09 -11.40
C SER A 552 11.96 -8.94 -12.34
N GLN A 553 11.78 -8.82 -13.66
CA GLN A 553 12.50 -9.61 -14.67
C GLN A 553 13.73 -8.91 -15.28
N GLN A 554 14.07 -7.68 -14.89
CA GLN A 554 15.28 -7.04 -15.39
C GLN A 554 16.50 -7.51 -14.60
N ALA A 555 17.23 -8.47 -15.20
CA ALA A 555 18.58 -8.81 -14.81
C ALA A 555 19.45 -7.54 -14.87
N THR A 556 19.91 -7.07 -13.72
CA THR A 556 21.03 -6.13 -13.67
C THR A 556 22.26 -6.88 -14.16
N ASP A 557 22.60 -6.59 -15.41
CA ASP A 557 23.84 -7.00 -16.06
C ASP A 557 25.04 -6.66 -15.16
N GLY A 558 26.03 -7.55 -15.18
CA GLY A 558 27.00 -7.72 -14.11
C GLY A 558 27.85 -6.48 -13.85
N ASP A 559 27.78 -5.97 -12.62
CA ASP A 559 28.80 -5.07 -12.09
C ASP A 559 29.33 -5.61 -10.75
N ALA A 560 30.64 -5.86 -10.74
CA ALA A 560 31.43 -6.48 -9.69
C ALA A 560 31.65 -5.58 -8.46
N THR A 561 30.59 -4.93 -7.96
CA THR A 561 30.65 -4.09 -6.76
C THR A 561 30.21 -4.86 -5.52
N SER A 562 30.83 -4.55 -4.37
CA SER A 562 30.46 -5.12 -3.08
C SER A 562 28.98 -4.92 -2.74
N TYR A 563 28.35 -3.82 -3.18
CA TYR A 563 26.92 -3.56 -2.95
C TYR A 563 25.98 -4.58 -3.63
N PHE A 564 26.23 -4.95 -4.88
CA PHE A 564 25.39 -5.97 -5.56
C PHE A 564 25.61 -7.36 -4.95
N ALA A 565 26.84 -7.67 -4.53
CA ALA A 565 27.12 -8.90 -3.78
C ALA A 565 26.37 -8.93 -2.44
N TRP A 566 26.27 -7.80 -1.73
CA TRP A 566 25.43 -7.70 -0.52
C TRP A 566 23.96 -8.00 -0.80
N LYS A 567 23.39 -7.35 -1.83
CA LYS A 567 21.98 -7.56 -2.20
C LYS A 567 21.70 -9.03 -2.54
N ARG A 568 22.57 -9.66 -3.35
CA ARG A 568 22.47 -11.07 -3.73
C ARG A 568 22.58 -12.01 -2.53
N MET A 569 23.50 -11.74 -1.60
CA MET A 569 23.64 -12.51 -0.36
C MET A 569 22.36 -12.43 0.48
N VAL A 570 21.80 -11.24 0.68
CA VAL A 570 20.55 -11.05 1.43
C VAL A 570 19.39 -11.79 0.77
N GLU A 571 19.23 -11.69 -0.54
CA GLU A 571 18.20 -12.42 -1.29
C GLU A 571 18.37 -13.93 -1.13
N THR A 572 19.59 -14.44 -1.24
CA THR A 572 19.91 -15.87 -1.06
C THR A 572 19.55 -16.36 0.35
N VAL A 573 19.89 -15.59 1.39
CA VAL A 573 19.52 -15.91 2.77
C VAL A 573 18.00 -15.94 2.93
N LYS A 574 17.27 -14.98 2.35
CA LYS A 574 15.79 -14.96 2.39
C LYS A 574 15.15 -16.17 1.73
N VAL A 575 15.67 -16.60 0.58
CA VAL A 575 15.24 -17.83 -0.11
C VAL A 575 15.50 -19.06 0.76
N PHE A 576 16.68 -19.14 1.37
CA PHE A 576 17.02 -20.28 2.23
C PHE A 576 16.11 -20.39 3.47
N ILE A 577 15.84 -19.26 4.15
CA ILE A 577 14.90 -19.20 5.28
C ILE A 577 13.50 -19.65 4.84
N LEU A 578 13.03 -19.18 3.68
CA LEU A 578 11.73 -19.57 3.13
C LEU A 578 11.61 -21.10 3.01
N HIS A 579 12.62 -21.75 2.42
CA HIS A 579 12.59 -23.20 2.24
C HIS A 579 12.65 -23.95 3.57
N LEU A 580 13.46 -23.51 4.53
CA LEU A 580 13.47 -24.09 5.89
C LEU A 580 12.11 -24.00 6.57
N GLN A 581 11.44 -22.85 6.46
CA GLN A 581 10.12 -22.62 7.04
C GLN A 581 9.05 -23.49 6.37
N LEU A 582 9.04 -23.58 5.03
CA LEU A 582 8.13 -24.45 4.29
C LEU A 582 8.35 -25.92 4.62
N LYS A 583 9.61 -26.36 4.69
CA LYS A 583 9.97 -27.73 5.04
C LYS A 583 9.48 -28.09 6.44
N SER A 584 9.74 -27.24 7.44
CA SER A 584 9.18 -27.42 8.79
C SER A 584 7.65 -27.47 8.80
N CYS A 585 6.99 -26.59 8.03
CA CYS A 585 5.54 -26.56 7.93
C CYS A 585 4.97 -27.89 7.41
N ILE A 586 5.66 -28.57 6.52
CA ILE A 586 5.22 -29.86 5.94
C ILE A 586 5.47 -31.02 6.90
N PHE A 587 6.62 -31.07 7.55
CA PHE A 587 6.98 -32.18 8.44
C PHE A 587 6.35 -32.09 9.84
N LYS A 588 6.27 -30.87 10.39
CA LYS A 588 5.82 -30.63 11.77
C LYS A 588 4.44 -29.99 11.87
N GLY A 589 3.89 -29.52 10.76
CA GLY A 589 2.65 -28.73 10.75
C GLY A 589 2.82 -27.29 11.25
N GLU A 590 4.02 -26.90 11.69
CA GLU A 590 4.29 -25.60 12.33
C GLU A 590 5.55 -24.92 11.77
N LEU A 591 5.58 -23.59 11.85
CA LEU A 591 6.74 -22.77 11.52
C LEU A 591 7.76 -22.78 12.66
N LEU A 592 9.04 -22.69 12.33
CA LEU A 592 10.13 -22.71 13.30
C LEU A 592 10.19 -21.38 14.07
N GLN A 593 10.16 -21.47 15.40
CA GLN A 593 10.16 -20.30 16.30
C GLN A 593 11.50 -19.56 16.33
N GLU A 594 12.61 -20.28 16.46
CA GLU A 594 13.95 -19.70 16.47
C GLU A 594 14.86 -20.37 15.45
N PRO A 595 15.73 -19.60 14.77
CA PRO A 595 16.89 -20.20 14.14
C PRO A 595 17.76 -20.72 15.29
N LEU A 596 17.97 -22.04 15.38
CA LEU A 596 18.77 -22.69 16.43
C LEU A 596 20.27 -22.34 16.32
N LEU A 597 20.59 -21.05 16.30
CA LEU A 597 21.92 -20.49 16.29
C LEU A 597 22.33 -20.27 17.73
N ASN A 598 23.24 -21.12 18.25
CA ASN A 598 23.92 -20.91 19.53
C ASN A 598 24.86 -19.70 19.44
N MET A 599 24.28 -18.50 19.39
CA MET A 599 25.01 -17.25 19.46
C MET A 599 24.91 -16.77 20.90
N SER A 600 25.80 -17.27 21.77
CA SER A 600 25.96 -16.69 23.10
C SER A 600 26.30 -15.20 22.95
N SER A 601 25.29 -14.34 23.15
CA SER A 601 25.42 -12.97 23.66
C SER A 601 26.62 -12.12 23.18
N ALA A 602 26.84 -12.00 21.87
CA ALA A 602 27.87 -11.09 21.34
C ALA A 602 27.54 -9.58 21.51
N ILE A 603 26.40 -9.22 22.11
CA ILE A 603 25.98 -7.82 22.31
C ILE A 603 25.76 -7.46 23.80
N ALA A 604 25.70 -8.44 24.72
CA ALA A 604 25.35 -8.17 26.12
C ALA A 604 26.55 -7.96 27.08
N ASP A 605 27.79 -8.11 26.64
CA ASP A 605 28.99 -7.83 27.45
C ASP A 605 29.83 -6.67 26.88
N SER A 606 29.19 -5.53 26.58
CA SER A 606 29.91 -4.28 26.31
C SER A 606 30.49 -3.64 27.59
N SER A 607 30.32 -4.25 28.77
CA SER A 607 30.80 -3.71 30.04
C SER A 607 32.09 -4.34 30.58
N LYS A 608 32.64 -5.38 29.94
CA LYS A 608 33.91 -6.02 30.38
C LYS A 608 34.79 -6.52 29.22
N THR A 609 34.93 -5.76 28.15
CA THR A 609 35.99 -6.00 27.14
C THR A 609 37.22 -5.21 27.56
N HIS A 610 38.32 -5.90 27.90
CA HIS A 610 39.59 -5.24 28.14
C HIS A 610 39.99 -4.44 26.88
N ALA A 611 40.32 -3.16 27.04
CA ALA A 611 40.71 -2.22 25.97
C ALA A 611 42.01 -2.61 25.21
N SER A 612 42.50 -3.84 25.40
CA SER A 612 43.69 -4.41 24.77
C SER A 612 43.38 -5.44 23.68
N ASP A 613 42.11 -5.80 23.46
CA ASP A 613 41.75 -6.76 22.41
C ASP A 613 41.79 -6.11 21.02
N ILE A 614 42.74 -6.58 20.21
CA ILE A 614 43.01 -6.13 18.84
C ILE A 614 41.74 -6.19 17.96
N ALA A 615 40.83 -7.14 18.21
CA ALA A 615 39.56 -7.27 17.47
C ALA A 615 38.57 -6.12 17.75
N SER A 616 38.59 -5.50 18.93
CA SER A 616 37.74 -4.35 19.28
C SER A 616 38.34 -3.00 18.87
N ALA A 617 39.57 -2.97 18.38
CA ALA A 617 40.26 -1.72 18.06
C ALA A 617 39.52 -0.91 16.97
N SER A 618 39.55 0.41 17.15
CA SER A 618 39.05 1.43 16.22
C SER A 618 40.16 2.41 15.88
N PHE A 619 39.90 3.35 14.95
CA PHE A 619 40.79 4.47 14.69
C PHE A 619 41.21 5.16 16.02
N GLY A 620 42.52 5.40 16.18
CA GLY A 620 43.10 6.00 17.39
C GLY A 620 43.33 5.05 18.57
N SER A 621 42.92 3.78 18.50
CA SER A 621 43.15 2.80 19.58
C SER A 621 44.63 2.42 19.68
N GLU A 622 45.14 2.20 20.89
CA GLU A 622 46.46 1.60 21.12
C GLU A 622 46.40 0.07 20.97
N VAL A 623 47.22 -0.50 20.09
CA VAL A 623 47.32 -1.95 19.86
C VAL A 623 48.75 -2.45 20.02
N SER A 624 48.92 -3.73 20.33
CA SER A 624 50.25 -4.35 20.39
C SER A 624 50.80 -4.58 18.98
N LEU A 625 52.05 -4.19 18.74
CA LEU A 625 52.73 -4.40 17.46
C LEU A 625 53.43 -5.77 17.34
N ARG A 626 53.36 -6.62 18.37
CA ARG A 626 54.08 -7.91 18.41
C ARG A 626 53.68 -8.87 17.29
N SER A 627 52.43 -8.78 16.81
CA SER A 627 51.88 -9.58 15.71
C SER A 627 51.77 -8.79 14.39
N GLY A 628 52.33 -7.58 14.33
CA GLY A 628 52.23 -6.71 13.17
C GLY A 628 53.37 -6.92 12.17
N ILE A 629 53.05 -6.90 10.88
CA ILE A 629 54.01 -7.03 9.80
C ILE A 629 54.39 -5.60 9.34
N PRO A 630 55.68 -5.22 9.38
CA PRO A 630 56.10 -3.88 8.99
C PRO A 630 55.94 -3.68 7.47
N CYS A 631 55.29 -2.59 7.08
CA CYS A 631 55.06 -2.20 5.69
C CYS A 631 55.00 -0.67 5.54
N THR A 632 54.96 -0.21 4.30
CA THR A 632 54.79 1.20 3.95
C THR A 632 53.47 1.42 3.24
N ILE A 633 52.82 2.56 3.48
CA ILE A 633 51.63 2.98 2.73
C ILE A 633 51.78 4.43 2.30
N ALA A 634 51.34 4.75 1.09
CA ALA A 634 51.22 6.12 0.60
C ALA A 634 49.77 6.59 0.76
N PHE A 635 49.54 7.63 1.57
CA PHE A 635 48.26 8.31 1.61
C PHE A 635 48.29 9.51 0.66
N SER A 636 47.19 9.76 -0.06
CA SER A 636 47.09 10.81 -1.10
C SER A 636 47.49 12.21 -0.61
N ASN A 637 47.40 12.48 0.70
CA ASN A 637 47.61 13.81 1.29
C ASN A 637 48.76 13.85 2.32
N ALA A 638 49.49 12.76 2.58
CA ALA A 638 50.41 12.68 3.74
C ALA A 638 51.77 11.97 3.51
N GLY A 639 52.15 11.69 2.26
CA GLY A 639 53.42 11.02 1.95
C GLY A 639 53.44 9.52 2.32
N ILE A 640 54.61 8.89 2.16
CA ILE A 640 54.84 7.48 2.52
C ILE A 640 55.05 7.39 4.03
N ARG A 641 54.31 6.49 4.70
CA ARG A 641 54.45 6.22 6.14
C ARG A 641 54.85 4.78 6.40
N ASP A 642 55.72 4.59 7.40
CA ASP A 642 56.03 3.28 7.97
C ASP A 642 54.92 2.87 8.95
N ILE A 643 54.28 1.75 8.67
CA ILE A 643 53.14 1.22 9.42
C ILE A 643 53.27 -0.28 9.65
N TYR A 644 52.41 -0.81 10.50
CA TYR A 644 52.29 -2.24 10.78
C TYR A 644 50.91 -2.72 10.34
N LEU A 645 50.90 -3.77 9.51
CA LEU A 645 49.70 -4.51 9.12
C LEU A 645 49.38 -5.57 10.17
N ILE A 646 48.17 -5.53 10.74
CA ILE A 646 47.71 -6.48 11.75
C ILE A 646 46.35 -7.04 11.33
N PRO A 647 46.28 -8.21 10.66
CA PRO A 647 45.02 -8.92 10.45
C PRO A 647 44.63 -9.69 11.72
N LYS A 648 43.36 -9.60 12.13
CA LYS A 648 42.85 -10.39 13.26
C LYS A 648 41.38 -10.74 13.12
N ALA A 649 41.07 -12.02 13.17
CA ALA A 649 39.73 -12.57 13.29
C ALA A 649 39.40 -12.94 14.74
N ARG A 650 38.14 -12.72 15.12
CA ARG A 650 37.51 -13.17 16.36
C ARG A 650 36.06 -13.55 16.07
N GLU A 651 35.77 -14.85 16.19
CA GLU A 651 34.43 -15.41 15.91
C GLU A 651 33.97 -14.98 14.50
N THR A 652 32.80 -14.36 14.38
CA THR A 652 32.25 -13.85 13.10
C THR A 652 32.85 -12.52 12.67
N THR A 653 33.58 -11.81 13.54
CA THR A 653 34.13 -10.48 13.27
C THR A 653 35.61 -10.55 12.89
N GLY A 654 36.03 -9.76 11.91
CA GLY A 654 37.41 -9.74 11.47
C GLY A 654 37.83 -8.37 10.96
N LYS A 655 38.99 -7.89 11.41
CA LYS A 655 39.52 -6.57 11.05
C LYS A 655 40.98 -6.67 10.59
N VAL A 656 41.32 -5.83 9.63
CA VAL A 656 42.69 -5.49 9.27
C VAL A 656 42.98 -4.10 9.80
N LEU A 657 44.01 -3.97 10.63
CA LEU A 657 44.45 -2.71 11.19
C LEU A 657 45.76 -2.27 10.55
N LEU A 658 45.86 -0.99 10.23
CA LEU A 658 47.13 -0.33 9.93
C LEU A 658 47.49 0.54 11.13
N ALA A 659 48.61 0.25 11.78
CA ALA A 659 49.04 0.95 13.00
C ALA A 659 50.42 1.60 12.84
N GLU A 660 50.56 2.83 13.29
CA GLU A 660 51.85 3.54 13.36
C GLU A 660 52.48 3.33 14.73
N LYS A 661 53.82 3.25 14.78
CA LYS A 661 54.53 3.02 16.04
C LYS A 661 54.33 4.17 17.01
N HIS A 662 54.02 3.85 18.28
CA HIS A 662 53.81 4.87 19.31
C HIS A 662 55.13 5.60 19.62
N PRO A 663 55.16 6.96 19.70
CA PRO A 663 56.40 7.74 19.87
C PRO A 663 57.22 7.34 21.11
N PHE A 664 56.53 6.97 22.18
CA PHE A 664 57.15 6.66 23.49
C PHE A 664 57.11 5.18 23.88
N ARG A 665 56.48 4.29 23.09
CA ARG A 665 56.24 2.89 23.47
C ARG A 665 56.61 1.97 22.31
N SER A 666 57.77 1.33 22.39
CA SER A 666 58.35 0.55 21.29
C SER A 666 57.52 -0.67 20.86
N GLN A 667 56.69 -1.23 21.75
CA GLN A 667 55.86 -2.43 21.48
C GLN A 667 54.37 -2.12 21.24
N ARG A 668 53.99 -0.84 21.19
CA ARG A 668 52.62 -0.41 20.93
C ARG A 668 52.54 0.51 19.72
N GLY A 669 51.41 0.49 19.05
CA GLY A 669 51.11 1.37 17.92
C GLY A 669 49.71 1.95 18.03
N VAL A 670 49.48 3.02 17.30
CA VAL A 670 48.20 3.73 17.20
C VAL A 670 47.57 3.39 15.85
N VAL A 671 46.32 2.93 15.86
CA VAL A 671 45.60 2.55 14.64
C VAL A 671 45.27 3.79 13.80
N LEU A 672 45.75 3.81 12.55
CA LEU A 672 45.51 4.85 11.55
C LEU A 672 44.37 4.52 10.59
N ALA A 673 44.15 3.23 10.32
CA ALA A 673 43.08 2.78 9.43
C ALA A 673 42.61 1.38 9.81
N VAL A 674 41.35 1.10 9.53
CA VAL A 674 40.68 -0.18 9.83
C VAL A 674 39.89 -0.58 8.58
N GLY A 675 39.96 -1.85 8.19
CA GLY A 675 39.12 -2.43 7.15
C GLY A 675 38.58 -3.81 7.57
N PRO A 676 37.45 -4.27 7.03
CA PRO A 676 36.95 -5.62 7.28
C PRO A 676 37.90 -6.68 6.67
N LEU A 677 38.08 -7.80 7.38
CA LEU A 677 38.79 -8.97 6.83
C LEU A 677 37.95 -9.70 5.77
N ALA A 678 36.65 -9.85 6.01
CA ALA A 678 35.74 -10.48 5.08
C ALA A 678 35.66 -9.68 3.76
N GLY A 679 35.83 -10.39 2.63
CA GLY A 679 35.88 -9.77 1.31
C GLY A 679 37.19 -9.10 0.93
N LEU A 680 38.20 -9.11 1.82
CA LEU A 680 39.53 -8.61 1.47
C LEU A 680 40.19 -9.56 0.46
N ASN A 681 40.57 -9.03 -0.70
CA ASN A 681 41.24 -9.79 -1.75
C ASN A 681 42.71 -9.34 -1.90
N PRO A 682 43.66 -9.99 -1.19
CA PRO A 682 45.06 -9.58 -1.23
C PRO A 682 45.75 -10.11 -2.50
N LYS A 683 46.16 -9.20 -3.40
CA LYS A 683 46.86 -9.51 -4.64
C LYS A 683 48.26 -8.91 -4.65
N VAL A 684 49.27 -9.73 -4.94
CA VAL A 684 50.63 -9.25 -5.18
C VAL A 684 50.66 -8.60 -6.57
N ASP A 685 51.32 -7.45 -6.67
CA ASP A 685 51.52 -6.76 -7.96
C ASP A 685 52.41 -7.61 -8.89
N GLU A 686 52.02 -7.73 -10.16
CA GLU A 686 52.72 -8.55 -11.16
C GLU A 686 54.08 -7.96 -11.57
N ASP A 687 54.19 -6.63 -11.58
CA ASP A 687 55.40 -5.88 -11.94
C ASP A 687 56.29 -5.61 -10.71
N HIS A 688 55.68 -5.53 -9.52
CA HIS A 688 56.33 -5.20 -8.26
C HIS A 688 56.06 -6.24 -7.15
N PRO A 689 56.87 -7.31 -7.02
CA PRO A 689 56.60 -8.40 -6.08
C PRO A 689 56.73 -8.02 -4.59
N THR A 690 57.09 -6.78 -4.29
CA THR A 690 57.11 -6.20 -2.94
C THR A 690 55.83 -5.43 -2.59
N TRP A 691 54.90 -5.28 -3.52
CA TRP A 691 53.65 -4.53 -3.34
C TRP A 691 52.45 -5.47 -3.20
N LEU A 692 51.58 -5.16 -2.25
CA LEU A 692 50.33 -5.87 -2.00
C LEU A 692 49.15 -4.92 -2.18
N HIS A 693 48.27 -5.23 -3.11
CA HIS A 693 47.00 -4.55 -3.29
C HIS A 693 45.91 -5.20 -2.47
N LEU A 694 45.19 -4.38 -1.70
CA LEU A 694 44.04 -4.78 -0.91
C LEU A 694 42.81 -4.02 -1.39
N GLN A 695 41.79 -4.74 -1.85
CA GLN A 695 40.45 -4.20 -2.09
C GLN A 695 39.60 -4.34 -0.83
N ILE A 696 39.04 -3.23 -0.35
CA ILE A 696 38.40 -3.10 0.95
C ILE A 696 36.97 -2.60 0.75
N ARG A 697 36.00 -3.43 1.08
CA ARG A 697 34.59 -3.03 1.11
C ARG A 697 34.29 -2.13 2.30
N GLU A 698 33.14 -1.44 2.25
CA GLU A 698 32.60 -0.71 3.41
C GLU A 698 32.24 -1.68 4.56
N PHE A 699 32.34 -1.20 5.82
CA PHE A 699 31.97 -1.99 7.00
C PHE A 699 30.48 -2.30 7.06
N GLU A 700 29.66 -1.29 6.77
CA GLU A 700 28.22 -1.42 6.70
C GLU A 700 27.77 -1.02 5.29
N PRO A 701 26.91 -1.82 4.64
CA PRO A 701 26.24 -1.38 3.43
C PRO A 701 25.34 -0.21 3.80
N LYS A 702 25.51 0.96 3.18
CA LYS A 702 24.65 2.14 3.42
C LYS A 702 23.19 1.85 3.06
N LEU A 703 22.44 1.31 4.03
CA LEU A 703 20.99 1.19 3.97
C LEU A 703 20.41 2.60 4.06
N HIS A 704 20.08 3.20 2.91
CA HIS A 704 19.31 4.43 2.90
C HIS A 704 17.93 4.14 3.48
N LYS A 705 17.76 4.33 4.80
CA LYS A 705 16.43 4.50 5.39
C LYS A 705 15.84 5.74 4.73
N ILE A 706 14.90 5.54 3.82
CA ILE A 706 14.06 6.61 3.27
C ILE A 706 13.27 7.18 4.45
N LYS A 707 13.84 8.18 5.14
CA LYS A 707 13.07 9.04 6.03
C LYS A 707 12.24 9.92 5.12
N VAL A 708 10.93 9.68 5.11
CA VAL A 708 9.94 10.63 4.62
C VAL A 708 10.03 11.88 5.49
N ARG A 709 10.79 12.87 5.03
CA ARG A 709 10.56 14.29 5.31
C ARG A 709 11.24 15.08 4.21
N GLY A 710 10.43 15.88 3.51
CA GLY A 710 10.86 16.66 2.36
C GLY A 710 12.08 17.51 2.69
N HIS A 711 13.04 17.52 1.79
CA HIS A 711 13.35 18.65 0.91
C HIS A 711 14.27 18.11 -0.19
N GLN A 712 14.10 18.62 -1.39
CA GLN A 712 14.90 18.25 -2.56
C GLN A 712 16.38 18.58 -2.31
N SER A 713 17.24 17.58 -2.40
CA SER A 713 18.64 17.77 -2.76
C SER A 713 18.98 16.80 -3.90
N SER A 714 19.14 17.39 -5.08
CA SER A 714 19.74 16.75 -6.24
C SER A 714 21.20 16.44 -5.93
N GLY A 715 21.57 15.17 -6.07
CA GLY A 715 22.94 14.72 -5.86
C GLY A 715 22.99 13.21 -5.70
N MET A 716 22.99 12.48 -6.83
CA MET A 716 23.52 11.12 -6.86
C MET A 716 24.94 11.15 -6.30
N SER A 717 25.16 10.70 -5.06
CA SER A 717 26.51 10.35 -4.63
C SER A 717 26.84 9.02 -5.28
N ASN A 718 27.78 9.02 -6.22
CA ASN A 718 28.35 7.84 -6.87
C ASN A 718 28.47 6.68 -5.87
N HIS A 719 28.00 5.49 -6.26
CA HIS A 719 28.22 4.25 -5.52
C HIS A 719 29.68 4.22 -5.08
N ALA A 720 29.91 4.18 -3.77
CA ALA A 720 31.26 4.27 -3.22
C ALA A 720 32.05 3.06 -3.74
N ALA A 721 32.98 3.30 -4.67
CA ALA A 721 33.90 2.28 -5.12
C ALA A 721 34.64 1.73 -3.89
N ASP A 722 34.82 0.42 -3.82
CA ASP A 722 35.58 -0.23 -2.75
C ASP A 722 36.93 0.50 -2.55
N GLY A 723 37.31 0.71 -1.29
CA GLY A 723 38.59 1.29 -0.94
C GLY A 723 39.73 0.43 -1.48
N ARG A 724 40.84 1.07 -1.86
CA ARG A 724 42.06 0.36 -2.28
C ARG A 724 43.23 0.80 -1.41
N TRP A 725 43.92 -0.14 -0.79
CA TRP A 725 45.21 0.08 -0.16
C TRP A 725 46.31 -0.61 -0.97
N THR A 726 47.41 0.09 -1.22
CA THR A 726 48.64 -0.49 -1.76
C THR A 726 49.70 -0.42 -0.69
N LEU A 727 50.18 -1.58 -0.23
CA LEU A 727 51.17 -1.71 0.83
C LEU A 727 52.50 -2.15 0.25
N GLY A 728 53.59 -1.44 0.58
CA GLY A 728 54.95 -1.80 0.21
C GLY A 728 55.66 -2.58 1.32
N PHE A 729 56.36 -3.65 0.97
CA PHE A 729 57.14 -4.47 1.90
C PHE A 729 58.63 -4.43 1.58
N SER A 730 59.47 -4.75 2.57
CA SER A 730 60.92 -4.72 2.43
C SER A 730 61.49 -5.75 1.45
N ASN A 731 60.77 -6.87 1.23
CA ASN A 731 61.11 -7.89 0.24
C ASN A 731 59.88 -8.73 -0.14
N SER A 732 59.98 -9.53 -1.20
CA SER A 732 58.89 -10.39 -1.68
C SER A 732 58.45 -11.45 -0.67
N LYS A 733 59.36 -11.96 0.17
CA LYS A 733 59.02 -12.91 1.24
C LYS A 733 58.13 -12.28 2.30
N ALA A 734 58.37 -11.02 2.67
CA ALA A 734 57.56 -10.28 3.63
C ALA A 734 56.18 -9.91 3.06
N CYS A 735 56.11 -9.55 1.77
CA CYS A 735 54.86 -9.35 1.05
C CYS A 735 54.00 -10.63 1.03
N GLU A 736 54.62 -11.76 0.71
CA GLU A 736 53.94 -13.05 0.67
C GLU A 736 53.52 -13.54 2.07
N ALA A 737 54.35 -13.31 3.10
CA ALA A 737 53.97 -13.59 4.49
C ALA A 737 52.76 -12.77 4.94
N ALA A 738 52.66 -11.50 4.53
CA ALA A 738 51.49 -10.67 4.78
C ALA A 738 50.23 -11.17 4.09
N ARG A 739 50.35 -11.57 2.81
CA ARG A 739 49.26 -12.18 2.05
C ARG A 739 48.75 -13.46 2.73
N LEU A 740 49.65 -14.35 3.13
CA LEU A 740 49.30 -15.59 3.82
C LEU A 740 48.66 -15.35 5.19
N SER A 741 49.17 -14.38 5.96
CA SER A 741 48.62 -14.02 7.28
C SER A 741 47.18 -13.49 7.17
N ILE A 742 46.90 -12.65 6.17
CA ILE A 742 45.54 -12.19 5.86
C ILE A 742 44.63 -13.38 5.52
N LEU A 743 45.06 -14.24 4.59
CA LEU A 743 44.27 -15.39 4.14
C LEU A 743 44.00 -16.38 5.28
N GLU A 744 44.96 -16.58 6.19
CA GLU A 744 44.80 -17.42 7.36
C GLU A 744 43.72 -16.88 8.31
N GLU A 745 43.74 -15.57 8.61
CA GLU A 745 42.73 -14.95 9.47
C GLU A 745 41.35 -14.91 8.80
N ILE A 746 41.27 -14.72 7.47
CA ILE A 746 40.01 -14.87 6.71
C ILE A 746 39.46 -16.29 6.84
N ARG A 747 40.31 -17.32 6.71
CA ARG A 747 39.88 -18.72 6.90
C ARG A 747 39.38 -18.98 8.33
N LYS A 748 40.03 -18.41 9.35
CA LYS A 748 39.58 -18.51 10.75
C LYS A 748 38.21 -17.86 10.96
N GLN A 749 38.00 -16.66 10.40
CA GLN A 749 36.71 -15.98 10.44
C GLN A 749 35.63 -16.81 9.73
N ARG A 750 35.91 -17.29 8.52
CA ARG A 750 34.99 -18.12 7.74
C ARG A 750 34.63 -19.43 8.46
N SER A 751 35.61 -20.15 8.98
CA SER A 751 35.39 -21.41 9.73
C SER A 751 34.50 -21.18 10.95
N SER A 752 34.59 -20.01 11.59
CA SER A 752 33.74 -19.64 12.72
C SER A 752 32.29 -19.41 12.27
N VAL A 753 32.08 -18.72 11.14
CA VAL A 753 30.75 -18.53 10.52
C VAL A 753 30.16 -19.87 10.06
N GLU A 754 30.94 -20.71 9.41
CA GLU A 754 30.54 -22.05 8.98
C GLU A 754 30.13 -22.92 10.17
N SER A 755 30.87 -22.87 11.29
CA SER A 755 30.52 -23.59 12.52
C SER A 755 29.17 -23.14 13.10
N ILE A 756 28.87 -21.84 13.04
CA ILE A 756 27.58 -21.28 13.47
C ILE A 756 26.43 -21.74 12.56
N LEU A 757 26.66 -21.84 11.25
CA LEU A 757 25.66 -22.24 10.26
C LEU A 757 25.54 -23.76 10.10
N ALA A 758 26.52 -24.55 10.56
CA ALA A 758 26.57 -25.99 10.41
C ALA A 758 25.28 -26.71 10.85
N PRO A 759 24.63 -26.35 11.99
CA PRO A 759 23.35 -26.97 12.36
C PRO A 759 22.27 -26.82 11.30
N LEU A 760 22.21 -25.67 10.61
CA LEU A 760 21.20 -25.38 9.57
C LEU A 760 21.54 -26.01 8.22
N LEU A 761 22.82 -26.30 7.99
CA LEU A 761 23.35 -26.84 6.73
C LEU A 761 23.53 -28.37 6.75
N GLN A 762 23.34 -29.04 7.89
CA GLN A 762 23.40 -30.51 7.99
C GLN A 762 22.05 -31.17 7.66
N ASP A 763 22.10 -32.36 7.07
CA ASP A 763 20.90 -33.16 6.74
C ASP A 763 20.14 -33.67 7.99
N SER A 764 20.70 -33.49 9.19
CA SER A 764 20.12 -33.87 10.47
C SER A 764 19.47 -32.70 11.23
N TYR A 765 19.23 -31.56 10.59
CA TYR A 765 18.40 -30.50 11.19
C TYR A 765 16.97 -31.06 11.41
N PRO A 766 16.22 -30.64 12.46
CA PRO A 766 14.82 -31.06 12.64
C PRO A 766 13.89 -30.69 11.47
N GLY A 767 14.36 -29.87 10.54
CA GLY A 767 13.72 -29.59 9.25
C GLY A 767 14.23 -30.43 8.09
N ASN A 768 15.12 -31.41 8.28
CA ASN A 768 15.74 -32.25 7.25
C ASN A 768 15.55 -33.75 7.44
N LEU A 769 14.63 -34.20 8.31
CA LEU A 769 14.38 -35.63 8.50
C LEU A 769 14.01 -36.30 7.17
N SER A 770 14.90 -37.18 6.73
CA SER A 770 14.62 -38.24 5.78
C SER A 770 13.96 -39.40 6.51
N GLU A 771 13.23 -40.20 5.75
CA GLU A 771 12.39 -41.34 6.16
C GLU A 771 13.16 -42.43 6.93
N THR A 772 13.44 -42.26 8.22
CA THR A 772 13.91 -43.40 9.05
C THR A 772 13.54 -43.26 10.52
N GLU A 773 12.28 -42.99 10.87
CA GLU A 773 11.74 -43.35 12.19
C GLU A 773 10.29 -43.84 12.04
N SER A 774 10.15 -45.00 11.38
CA SER A 774 8.98 -45.86 11.53
C SER A 774 9.44 -47.31 11.57
N GLN A 775 10.16 -47.65 12.64
CA GLN A 775 10.27 -49.01 13.13
C GLN A 775 10.70 -48.96 14.60
N ASP A 776 9.84 -49.57 15.43
CA ASP A 776 10.02 -49.95 16.85
C ASP A 776 9.98 -48.83 17.91
N GLU A 777 8.77 -48.47 18.36
CA GLU A 777 8.16 -48.94 19.63
C GLU A 777 6.68 -48.54 19.75
#